data_AF-A0A1F2XNF3-F1
#
_entry.id   AF-A0A1F2XNF3-F1
#
_cell.length_a   1.000
_cell.length_b   1.000
_cell.length_c   1.000
_cell.angle_alpha   90.00
_cell.angle_beta   90.00
_cell.angle_gamma   90.00
#
_symmetry.space_group_name_H-M   'P 1'
#
loop_
_entity.id
_entity.type
_entity.pdbx_description
1 polymer ?
#
loop_
_entity_poly.entity_id
_entity_poly.type
_entity_poly.pdbx_seq_one_letter_code
_entity_poly.pdbx_strand_id
1 'polypeptide(L)'
;FDKWLVIGTESKASGDEVSVHDRKGLALRVKQGQKGIGRLSAAALGPLLLLISKRVDQKFVAALIDWRIFENPFLFLDDVTVPVVEFDVKTDLWQLLPGLFDELMSNLWGRNLKFSQQEINPDRTFRVINAWEKYSAQERLSGLLRTTQEKIEEVLIQTTFNKEHIEEWSAWNDPNGSGTALLVADAAFDLKAQLASDGATASQNAEKQAKALFAETLSSFIDPYINEEDRQSGYDFPEFNYSVVIKSGLVRKPLIFSGRNFDIQDLENLEHILEGKFNEDGVFVGRVKAFGKWIDAPFVLPPTGELGKRKDSRVGQFFLRIGAFEGDRRHSTMNDELHAIAKEKSDDFGGLRVYRDGLRVLPYGRESNDFFEIEKRRSKKAGREFWSNRRLFGRVGITRSGNSNLKDKAGREGLIDNKAAKVFRDLVENVLMAAARRYFGEDSEIRTSALAKIQEENEKTRAEEGQKILRVRQRKEFRTKLGIYYPLAQQLELDLREIEEEMALSNQVDEERILLDWQDRLNDLQNKKSELRFPSGSVPRSLGTSAEDYKNFRAKVTSAEESIGRLRSSLTIALKKINPDSPRDIAISRHQSHASYLQGRVRRWGNTAKKLIQEEMVRLEKLVVEKNSEFHSICKPEMDAFLLGEQSLEDLIDFMEKQRERLDLENSDIFAGYIDTLELMKDSVGLSEVALYSVAEKEKATGELNQIHSLAQLGVTVEIVSHEMDGLETSISDALVTMPSSCQKTHQYEIIKDATKQISDRLRFLAPLKLSGDRQFEVL
;
A
#
# COMPACT_ATOMS: atom_id res chain seq x y z
N PHE A 1 -45.28 5.90 16.23
CA PHE A 1 -44.72 5.46 14.92
C PHE A 1 -45.45 6.09 13.72
N ASP A 2 -46.52 6.86 13.98
CA ASP A 2 -47.53 7.38 13.04
C ASP A 2 -47.02 8.31 11.92
N LYS A 3 -45.72 8.58 11.88
CA LYS A 3 -45.05 9.45 10.89
C LYS A 3 -43.88 8.76 10.18
N TRP A 4 -43.61 7.48 10.46
CA TRP A 4 -42.39 6.80 10.02
C TRP A 4 -42.35 6.56 8.50
N LEU A 5 -43.47 6.15 7.90
CA LEU A 5 -43.59 5.90 6.45
C LEU A 5 -44.13 7.11 5.65
N VAL A 6 -44.45 8.21 6.32
CA VAL A 6 -44.93 9.43 5.67
C VAL A 6 -43.78 10.12 4.93
N ILE A 7 -43.93 10.31 3.62
CA ILE A 7 -42.97 11.03 2.76
C ILE A 7 -43.18 12.53 2.99
N GLY A 8 -42.24 13.18 3.66
CA GLY A 8 -42.39 14.59 4.03
C GLY A 8 -43.17 14.74 5.32
N THR A 9 -42.47 15.00 6.43
CA THR A 9 -43.14 15.37 7.69
C THR A 9 -42.93 16.86 7.96
N GLU A 10 -43.95 17.52 8.52
CA GLU A 10 -43.87 18.91 9.01
C GLU A 10 -42.97 19.08 10.25
N SER A 11 -42.22 18.06 10.65
CA SER A 11 -41.33 18.05 11.83
C SER A 11 -40.19 19.09 11.81
N LYS A 12 -40.00 19.77 10.67
CA LYS A 12 -39.16 20.98 10.57
C LYS A 12 -39.90 22.27 10.85
N ALA A 13 -41.19 22.32 10.57
CA ALA A 13 -42.05 23.48 10.84
C ALA A 13 -42.49 23.54 12.32
N SER A 14 -42.54 22.39 13.01
CA SER A 14 -42.93 22.33 14.43
C SER A 14 -41.90 22.93 15.40
N GLY A 15 -40.67 23.19 14.97
CA GLY A 15 -39.65 23.84 15.81
C GLY A 15 -39.10 22.99 16.96
N ASP A 16 -39.50 21.72 17.09
CA ASP A 16 -39.04 20.86 18.20
C ASP A 16 -37.53 20.60 18.13
N GLU A 17 -36.78 21.20 19.04
CA GLU A 17 -35.34 21.01 19.20
C GLU A 17 -35.04 19.83 20.14
N VAL A 18 -33.95 19.11 19.86
CA VAL A 18 -33.47 18.05 20.75
C VAL A 18 -32.95 18.72 22.03
N SER A 19 -33.41 18.23 23.19
CA SER A 19 -33.05 18.82 24.49
C SER A 19 -31.53 18.83 24.72
N VAL A 20 -31.02 19.75 25.55
CA VAL A 20 -29.59 19.77 25.94
C VAL A 20 -29.19 18.43 26.57
N HIS A 21 -30.08 17.84 27.37
CA HIS A 21 -29.87 16.57 28.06
C HIS A 21 -29.66 15.40 27.08
N ASP A 22 -30.48 15.30 26.04
CA ASP A 22 -30.37 14.25 25.03
C ASP A 22 -29.17 14.43 24.08
N ARG A 23 -28.57 15.63 24.06
CA ARG A 23 -27.43 15.94 23.19
C ARG A 23 -26.10 15.43 23.71
N LYS A 24 -25.98 15.09 25.00
CA LYS A 24 -24.73 14.60 25.61
C LYS A 24 -23.51 15.49 25.28
N GLY A 25 -23.69 16.81 25.29
CA GLY A 25 -22.64 17.79 24.98
C GLY A 25 -22.49 18.13 23.49
N LEU A 26 -23.13 17.39 22.59
CA LEU A 26 -23.06 17.64 21.15
C LEU A 26 -23.79 18.94 20.75
N ALA A 27 -23.31 19.57 19.68
CA ALA A 27 -23.97 20.74 19.09
C ALA A 27 -25.39 20.43 18.58
N LEU A 28 -26.22 21.46 18.42
CA LEU A 28 -27.56 21.29 17.86
C LEU A 28 -27.47 20.72 16.44
N ARG A 29 -28.00 19.51 16.24
CA ARG A 29 -28.00 18.87 14.92
C ARG A 29 -28.85 19.66 13.93
N VAL A 30 -28.22 20.14 12.86
CA VAL A 30 -28.96 20.75 11.74
C VAL A 30 -29.74 19.66 11.00
N LYS A 31 -31.06 19.58 11.21
CA LYS A 31 -31.93 18.58 10.57
C LYS A 31 -31.79 18.65 9.03
N GLN A 32 -31.26 17.62 8.39
CA GLN A 32 -31.15 17.53 6.93
C GLN A 32 -32.36 16.83 6.29
N GLY A 33 -32.97 17.47 5.28
CA GLY A 33 -34.10 16.92 4.50
C GLY A 33 -35.44 16.75 5.24
N GLN A 34 -36.54 16.62 4.51
CA GLN A 34 -37.88 16.30 5.04
C GLN A 34 -38.38 14.93 4.56
N LYS A 35 -37.67 14.31 3.61
CA LYS A 35 -38.12 13.13 2.86
C LYS A 35 -37.84 11.78 3.54
N GLY A 36 -37.18 11.79 4.70
CA GLY A 36 -36.92 10.57 5.48
C GLY A 36 -35.93 9.57 4.86
N ILE A 37 -34.99 10.03 4.06
CA ILE A 37 -34.10 9.19 3.23
C ILE A 37 -33.30 8.16 4.04
N GLY A 38 -32.90 8.47 5.28
CA GLY A 38 -32.13 7.53 6.11
C GLY A 38 -32.85 6.20 6.38
N ARG A 39 -34.19 6.17 6.44
CA ARG A 39 -34.93 4.90 6.60
C ARG A 39 -34.95 4.07 5.31
N LEU A 40 -34.95 4.73 4.15
CA LEU A 40 -34.83 4.07 2.84
C LEU A 40 -33.41 3.56 2.62
N SER A 41 -32.40 4.27 3.12
CA SER A 41 -31.01 3.79 3.09
C SER A 41 -30.85 2.52 3.93
N ALA A 42 -31.57 2.38 5.06
CA ALA A 42 -31.56 1.13 5.82
C ALA A 42 -32.17 -0.05 5.04
N ALA A 43 -33.20 0.19 4.21
CA ALA A 43 -33.78 -0.82 3.32
C ALA A 43 -32.79 -1.31 2.24
N ALA A 44 -31.88 -0.43 1.79
CA ALA A 44 -30.85 -0.80 0.84
C ALA A 44 -29.77 -1.73 1.44
N LEU A 45 -29.62 -1.76 2.77
CA LEU A 45 -28.67 -2.65 3.45
C LEU A 45 -29.17 -4.10 3.49
N GLY A 46 -30.49 -4.31 3.49
CA GLY A 46 -31.12 -5.61 3.52
C GLY A 46 -32.62 -5.49 3.79
N PRO A 47 -33.40 -6.53 3.44
CA PRO A 47 -34.85 -6.46 3.49
C PRO A 47 -35.42 -6.51 4.90
N LEU A 48 -34.79 -7.25 5.83
CA LEU A 48 -35.28 -7.40 7.21
C LEU A 48 -34.42 -6.58 8.18
N LEU A 49 -35.07 -5.68 8.92
CA LEU A 49 -34.44 -4.77 9.87
C LEU A 49 -35.08 -4.90 11.26
N LEU A 50 -34.25 -5.18 12.27
CA LEU A 50 -34.56 -4.99 13.68
C LEU A 50 -33.91 -3.69 14.17
N LEU A 51 -34.74 -2.67 14.42
CA LEU A 51 -34.36 -1.38 14.96
C LEU A 51 -34.54 -1.38 16.46
N ILE A 52 -33.50 -1.03 17.23
CA ILE A 52 -33.59 -0.92 18.69
C ILE A 52 -33.07 0.46 19.08
N SER A 53 -33.86 1.24 19.79
CA SER A 53 -33.50 2.61 20.17
C SER A 53 -33.74 2.85 21.65
N LYS A 54 -32.83 3.60 22.27
CA LYS A 54 -32.88 4.01 23.67
C LYS A 54 -32.62 5.50 23.79
N ARG A 55 -33.57 6.23 24.36
CA ARG A 55 -33.37 7.62 24.79
C ARG A 55 -32.92 7.63 26.26
N VAL A 56 -32.23 8.69 26.68
CA VAL A 56 -31.81 8.86 28.08
C VAL A 56 -33.05 8.78 28.99
N ASP A 57 -32.98 7.99 30.06
CA ASP A 57 -34.05 7.80 31.06
C ASP A 57 -35.42 7.33 30.54
N GLN A 58 -35.49 6.82 29.31
CA GLN A 58 -36.73 6.27 28.72
C GLN A 58 -36.64 4.76 28.48
N LYS A 59 -37.75 4.10 28.18
CA LYS A 59 -37.76 2.67 27.83
C LYS A 59 -36.98 2.40 26.54
N PHE A 60 -36.54 1.16 26.36
CA PHE A 60 -36.11 0.68 25.05
C PHE A 60 -37.33 0.53 24.15
N VAL A 61 -37.17 0.86 22.88
CA VAL A 61 -38.17 0.61 21.84
C VAL A 61 -37.52 -0.25 20.77
N ALA A 62 -38.14 -1.38 20.44
CA ALA A 62 -37.72 -2.24 19.34
C ALA A 62 -38.82 -2.33 18.28
N ALA A 63 -38.43 -2.31 17.01
CA ALA A 63 -39.32 -2.48 15.87
C ALA A 63 -38.70 -3.45 14.85
N LEU A 64 -39.52 -4.34 14.29
CA LEU A 64 -39.10 -5.28 13.26
C LEU A 64 -39.82 -4.95 11.95
N ILE A 65 -39.07 -4.81 10.86
CA ILE A 65 -39.60 -4.35 9.57
C ILE A 65 -39.02 -5.22 8.46
N ASP A 66 -39.87 -5.77 7.59
CA ASP A 66 -39.45 -6.27 6.28
C ASP A 66 -39.94 -5.31 5.19
N TRP A 67 -39.00 -4.71 4.46
CA TRP A 67 -39.31 -3.67 3.47
C TRP A 67 -40.08 -4.20 2.27
N ARG A 68 -39.95 -5.50 1.96
CA ARG A 68 -40.58 -6.13 0.79
C ARG A 68 -42.11 -6.22 0.91
N ILE A 69 -42.65 -6.15 2.13
CA ILE A 69 -44.10 -6.10 2.37
C ILE A 69 -44.73 -4.89 1.64
N PHE A 70 -43.99 -3.78 1.56
CA PHE A 70 -44.44 -2.55 0.91
C PHE A 70 -44.29 -2.57 -0.62
N GLU A 71 -43.70 -3.62 -1.20
CA GLU A 71 -43.59 -3.79 -2.66
C GLU A 71 -44.89 -4.29 -3.28
N ASN A 72 -45.77 -4.93 -2.49
CA ASN A 72 -47.03 -5.48 -2.98
C ASN A 72 -48.06 -4.36 -3.24
N PRO A 73 -48.43 -4.07 -4.49
CA PRO A 73 -49.34 -2.98 -4.83
C PRO A 73 -50.82 -3.29 -4.48
N PHE A 74 -51.15 -4.54 -4.18
CA PHE A 74 -52.51 -4.97 -3.84
C PHE A 74 -52.79 -4.89 -2.34
N LEU A 75 -51.78 -4.59 -1.51
CA LEU A 75 -51.89 -4.48 -0.07
C LEU A 75 -52.17 -3.03 0.34
N PHE A 76 -53.20 -2.81 1.15
CA PHE A 76 -53.46 -1.48 1.71
C PHE A 76 -52.47 -1.19 2.85
N LEU A 77 -51.97 0.04 2.94
CA LEU A 77 -51.06 0.45 4.02
C LEU A 77 -51.69 0.26 5.40
N ASP A 78 -53.00 0.49 5.52
CA ASP A 78 -53.75 0.29 6.78
C ASP A 78 -53.87 -1.18 7.18
N ASP A 79 -53.67 -2.11 6.24
CA ASP A 79 -53.65 -3.55 6.52
C ASP A 79 -52.27 -4.03 7.00
N VAL A 80 -51.21 -3.23 6.84
CA VAL A 80 -49.84 -3.58 7.25
C VAL A 80 -49.61 -3.21 8.71
N THR A 81 -49.29 -4.21 9.53
CA THR A 81 -48.89 -4.02 10.92
C THR A 81 -47.37 -4.01 11.04
N VAL A 82 -46.78 -2.97 11.62
CA VAL A 82 -45.35 -2.94 11.96
C VAL A 82 -45.19 -3.34 13.43
N PRO A 83 -44.59 -4.50 13.74
CA PRO A 83 -44.38 -4.94 15.11
C PRO A 83 -43.48 -3.98 15.88
N VAL A 84 -43.97 -3.51 17.03
CA VAL A 84 -43.23 -2.61 17.95
C VAL A 84 -43.44 -3.07 19.39
N VAL A 85 -42.36 -3.13 20.16
CA VAL A 85 -42.42 -3.39 21.60
C VAL A 85 -41.61 -2.37 22.39
N GLU A 86 -42.04 -2.12 23.63
CA GLU A 86 -41.30 -1.35 24.62
C GLU A 86 -40.90 -2.24 25.79
N PHE A 87 -39.69 -2.06 26.32
CA PHE A 87 -39.19 -2.85 27.45
C PHE A 87 -38.20 -2.06 28.30
N ASP A 88 -38.11 -2.44 29.58
CA ASP A 88 -37.21 -1.82 30.56
C ASP A 88 -35.93 -2.65 30.75
N VAL A 89 -36.06 -3.98 30.80
CA VAL A 89 -34.93 -4.90 31.05
C VAL A 89 -34.40 -5.48 29.73
N LYS A 90 -33.10 -5.35 29.50
CA LYS A 90 -32.39 -5.75 28.27
C LYS A 90 -32.64 -7.23 27.89
N THR A 91 -32.83 -8.10 28.87
CA THR A 91 -33.08 -9.54 28.65
C THR A 91 -34.45 -9.83 28.08
N ASP A 92 -35.42 -8.92 28.24
CA ASP A 92 -36.80 -9.13 27.82
C ASP A 92 -36.95 -9.12 26.30
N LEU A 93 -36.04 -8.44 25.60
CA LEU A 93 -36.03 -8.41 24.13
C LEU A 93 -36.08 -9.81 23.53
N TRP A 94 -35.33 -10.78 24.07
CA TRP A 94 -35.26 -12.14 23.53
C TRP A 94 -36.54 -12.95 23.76
N GLN A 95 -37.32 -12.59 24.78
CA GLN A 95 -38.63 -13.20 25.04
C GLN A 95 -39.71 -12.57 24.16
N LEU A 96 -39.57 -11.27 23.85
CA LEU A 96 -40.50 -10.52 23.01
C LEU A 96 -40.27 -10.74 21.51
N LEU A 97 -39.03 -11.05 21.11
CA LEU A 97 -38.62 -11.16 19.71
C LEU A 97 -39.43 -12.18 18.89
N PRO A 98 -39.69 -13.43 19.36
CA PRO A 98 -40.55 -14.36 18.62
C PRO A 98 -41.92 -13.77 18.31
N GLY A 99 -42.45 -12.97 19.23
CA GLY A 99 -43.70 -12.26 19.05
C GLY A 99 -43.69 -11.20 17.95
N LEU A 100 -42.55 -10.52 17.77
CA LEU A 100 -42.38 -9.56 16.68
C LEU A 100 -42.34 -10.29 15.32
N PHE A 101 -41.71 -11.46 15.24
CA PHE A 101 -41.71 -12.29 14.03
C PHE A 101 -43.10 -12.82 13.69
N ASP A 102 -43.87 -13.30 14.67
CA ASP A 102 -45.25 -13.75 14.48
C ASP A 102 -46.15 -12.63 13.96
N GLU A 103 -46.02 -11.43 14.54
CA GLU A 103 -46.79 -10.27 14.12
C GLU A 103 -46.39 -9.80 12.72
N LEU A 104 -45.09 -9.85 12.37
CA LEU A 104 -44.63 -9.55 11.02
C LEU A 104 -45.16 -10.55 9.99
N MET A 105 -45.16 -11.85 10.34
CA MET A 105 -45.68 -12.94 9.52
C MET A 105 -47.19 -12.82 9.29
N SER A 106 -47.92 -12.19 10.23
CA SER A 106 -49.35 -11.92 10.06
C SER A 106 -49.68 -11.00 8.87
N ASN A 107 -48.70 -10.24 8.36
CA ASN A 107 -48.84 -9.44 7.14
C ASN A 107 -48.79 -10.27 5.86
N LEU A 108 -48.42 -11.55 5.94
CA LEU A 108 -48.42 -12.51 4.82
C LEU A 108 -49.65 -13.40 4.89
N TRP A 109 -49.93 -13.97 6.06
CA TRP A 109 -51.00 -14.95 6.24
C TRP A 109 -52.34 -14.34 6.66
N GLY A 110 -52.39 -13.02 6.89
CA GLY A 110 -53.59 -12.31 7.31
C GLY A 110 -54.02 -12.54 8.77
N ARG A 111 -53.43 -13.52 9.46
CA ARG A 111 -53.72 -13.89 10.85
C ARG A 111 -52.48 -13.81 11.74
N ASN A 112 -52.64 -13.34 12.97
CA ASN A 112 -51.59 -13.41 13.99
C ASN A 112 -51.86 -14.62 14.89
N LEU A 113 -50.85 -15.48 15.07
CA LEU A 113 -50.95 -16.73 15.84
C LEU A 113 -51.16 -16.51 17.35
N LYS A 114 -50.98 -15.28 17.84
CA LYS A 114 -51.21 -14.91 19.25
C LYS A 114 -52.66 -14.61 19.62
N PHE A 115 -53.50 -14.28 18.63
CA PHE A 115 -54.90 -13.93 18.89
C PHE A 115 -55.76 -15.18 19.01
N SER A 116 -56.70 -15.15 19.97
CA SER A 116 -57.75 -16.17 20.05
C SER A 116 -58.62 -16.12 18.78
N GLN A 117 -59.33 -17.20 18.42
CA GLN A 117 -60.23 -17.21 17.24
C GLN A 117 -61.25 -16.05 17.22
N GLN A 118 -61.50 -15.38 18.36
CA GLN A 118 -62.43 -14.27 18.51
C GLN A 118 -61.84 -12.89 18.16
N GLU A 119 -60.52 -12.75 18.04
CA GLU A 119 -59.83 -11.46 17.78
C GLU A 119 -59.32 -11.34 16.33
N ILE A 120 -59.61 -12.33 15.48
CA ILE A 120 -59.24 -12.32 14.07
C ILE A 120 -60.23 -11.45 13.30
N ASN A 121 -59.76 -10.37 12.67
CA ASN A 121 -60.55 -9.59 11.72
C ASN A 121 -60.64 -10.36 10.38
N PRO A 122 -61.80 -10.96 10.03
CA PRO A 122 -61.91 -11.81 8.85
C PRO A 122 -61.75 -11.02 7.55
N ASP A 123 -62.20 -9.77 7.53
CA ASP A 123 -62.13 -8.90 6.36
C ASP A 123 -60.68 -8.53 6.04
N ARG A 124 -59.89 -8.14 7.06
CA ARG A 124 -58.45 -7.90 6.88
C ARG A 124 -57.76 -9.18 6.40
N THR A 125 -58.05 -10.32 7.05
CA THR A 125 -57.44 -11.60 6.71
C THR A 125 -57.66 -11.93 5.24
N PHE A 126 -58.89 -11.80 4.75
CA PHE A 126 -59.24 -12.02 3.35
C PHE A 126 -58.52 -11.03 2.41
N ARG A 127 -58.48 -9.73 2.75
CA ARG A 127 -57.77 -8.71 1.95
C ARG A 127 -56.29 -9.03 1.81
N VAL A 128 -55.61 -9.36 2.90
CA VAL A 128 -54.17 -9.68 2.92
C VAL A 128 -53.86 -10.92 2.08
N ILE A 129 -54.59 -12.03 2.29
CA ILE A 129 -54.37 -13.27 1.54
C ILE A 129 -54.60 -13.05 0.04
N ASN A 130 -55.70 -12.40 -0.33
CA ASN A 130 -56.02 -12.12 -1.73
C ASN A 130 -54.98 -11.19 -2.39
N ALA A 131 -54.46 -10.20 -1.64
CA ALA A 131 -53.40 -9.32 -2.13
C ALA A 131 -52.11 -10.09 -2.45
N TRP A 132 -51.71 -11.02 -1.58
CA TRP A 132 -50.52 -11.86 -1.82
C TRP A 132 -50.73 -12.90 -2.91
N GLU A 133 -51.90 -13.52 -3.01
CA GLU A 133 -52.24 -14.43 -4.12
C GLU A 133 -52.12 -13.73 -5.47
N LYS A 134 -52.68 -12.51 -5.60
CA LYS A 134 -52.59 -11.70 -6.83
C LYS A 134 -51.16 -11.32 -7.17
N TYR A 135 -50.38 -10.87 -6.19
CA TYR A 135 -48.99 -10.46 -6.41
C TYR A 135 -48.12 -11.65 -6.81
N SER A 136 -48.19 -12.75 -6.07
CA SER A 136 -47.47 -13.98 -6.35
C SER A 136 -47.85 -14.58 -7.71
N ALA A 137 -49.11 -14.49 -8.14
CA ALA A 137 -49.53 -14.89 -9.48
C ALA A 137 -48.90 -14.02 -10.58
N GLN A 138 -48.87 -12.69 -10.38
CA GLN A 138 -48.25 -11.75 -11.31
C GLN A 138 -46.74 -11.96 -11.44
N GLU A 139 -46.04 -12.23 -10.34
CA GLU A 139 -44.60 -12.52 -10.34
C GLU A 139 -44.28 -13.81 -11.09
N ARG A 140 -45.07 -14.86 -10.87
CA ARG A 140 -44.91 -16.14 -11.59
C ARG A 140 -45.16 -15.99 -13.09
N LEU A 141 -46.17 -15.21 -13.49
CA LEU A 141 -46.41 -14.87 -14.91
C LEU A 141 -45.25 -14.09 -15.52
N SER A 142 -44.55 -13.29 -14.72
CA SER A 142 -43.35 -12.53 -15.13
C SER A 142 -42.08 -13.41 -15.16
N GLY A 143 -42.20 -14.70 -14.88
CA GLY A 143 -41.10 -15.67 -14.94
C GLY A 143 -40.25 -15.76 -13.66
N LEU A 144 -40.67 -15.17 -12.54
CA LEU A 144 -39.96 -15.36 -11.27
C LEU A 144 -40.19 -16.77 -10.73
N LEU A 145 -39.10 -17.50 -10.51
CA LEU A 145 -39.12 -18.86 -9.93
C LEU A 145 -39.48 -18.87 -8.44
N ARG A 146 -39.10 -17.82 -7.70
CA ARG A 146 -39.44 -17.60 -6.29
C ARG A 146 -40.09 -16.23 -6.15
N THR A 147 -41.31 -16.23 -5.64
CA THR A 147 -42.11 -15.04 -5.36
C THR A 147 -41.53 -14.24 -4.20
N THR A 148 -41.88 -12.96 -4.11
CA THR A 148 -41.49 -12.11 -2.99
C THR A 148 -42.07 -12.62 -1.68
N GLN A 149 -43.29 -13.16 -1.69
CA GLN A 149 -43.91 -13.79 -0.53
C GLN A 149 -43.06 -14.94 0.03
N GLU A 150 -42.69 -15.90 -0.83
CA GLU A 150 -41.86 -17.05 -0.45
C GLU A 150 -40.49 -16.62 0.09
N LYS A 151 -39.90 -15.56 -0.50
CA LYS A 151 -38.62 -14.99 0.00
C LYS A 151 -38.75 -14.35 1.38
N ILE A 152 -39.88 -13.69 1.69
CA ILE A 152 -40.10 -13.14 3.03
C ILE A 152 -40.26 -14.28 4.04
N GLU A 153 -41.09 -15.28 3.72
CA GLU A 153 -41.29 -16.44 4.59
C GLU A 153 -39.97 -17.14 4.90
N GLU A 154 -39.16 -17.42 3.89
CA GLU A 154 -37.85 -18.06 4.04
C GLU A 154 -36.92 -17.26 4.96
N VAL A 155 -36.80 -15.94 4.73
CA VAL A 155 -35.95 -15.06 5.55
C VAL A 155 -36.45 -14.99 6.99
N LEU A 156 -37.77 -14.85 7.21
CA LEU A 156 -38.34 -14.78 8.57
C LEU A 156 -38.17 -16.10 9.33
N ILE A 157 -38.25 -17.25 8.64
CA ILE A 157 -38.07 -18.58 9.25
C ILE A 157 -36.58 -18.84 9.57
N GLN A 158 -35.67 -18.44 8.69
CA GLN A 158 -34.24 -18.73 8.84
C GLN A 158 -33.49 -17.73 9.72
N THR A 159 -33.97 -16.48 9.82
CA THR A 159 -33.25 -15.42 10.53
C THR A 159 -33.30 -15.63 12.04
N THR A 160 -32.15 -15.51 12.69
CA THR A 160 -32.04 -15.47 14.15
C THR A 160 -31.21 -14.26 14.58
N PHE A 161 -31.79 -13.38 15.39
CA PHE A 161 -31.04 -12.34 16.09
C PHE A 161 -30.66 -12.87 17.48
N ASN A 162 -29.37 -12.80 17.81
CA ASN A 162 -28.81 -13.34 19.05
C ASN A 162 -28.16 -12.24 19.90
N LYS A 163 -27.88 -12.57 21.17
CA LYS A 163 -27.26 -11.66 22.14
C LYS A 163 -25.95 -11.06 21.62
N GLU A 164 -25.12 -11.88 21.00
CA GLU A 164 -23.83 -11.45 20.45
C GLU A 164 -23.94 -10.33 19.41
N HIS A 165 -25.08 -10.18 18.72
CA HIS A 165 -25.24 -9.15 17.69
C HIS A 165 -25.42 -7.74 18.26
N ILE A 166 -25.85 -7.61 19.52
CA ILE A 166 -26.14 -6.31 20.16
C ILE A 166 -25.15 -5.95 21.27
N GLU A 167 -24.42 -6.92 21.80
CA GLU A 167 -23.46 -6.73 22.91
C GLU A 167 -22.34 -5.74 22.60
N GLU A 168 -21.97 -5.54 21.33
CA GLU A 168 -20.96 -4.54 20.93
C GLU A 168 -21.48 -3.09 20.96
N TRP A 169 -22.80 -2.89 20.99
CA TRP A 169 -23.38 -1.57 21.09
C TRP A 169 -23.16 -1.02 22.50
N SER A 170 -22.30 -0.01 22.64
CA SER A 170 -21.92 0.56 23.95
C SER A 170 -23.11 0.98 24.82
N ALA A 171 -24.15 1.57 24.21
CA ALA A 171 -25.36 1.95 24.94
C ALA A 171 -26.23 0.75 25.38
N TRP A 172 -26.02 -0.44 24.82
CA TRP A 172 -26.61 -1.67 25.34
C TRP A 172 -25.96 -2.10 26.65
N ASN A 173 -24.73 -1.72 26.95
CA ASN A 173 -24.03 -2.09 28.19
C ASN A 173 -24.05 -0.98 29.24
N ASP A 174 -24.18 0.28 28.83
CA ASP A 174 -24.29 1.44 29.71
C ASP A 174 -25.73 1.60 30.26
N PRO A 175 -25.96 1.67 31.59
CA PRO A 175 -27.26 2.01 32.17
C PRO A 175 -27.80 3.38 31.74
N ASN A 176 -26.91 4.35 31.52
CA ASN A 176 -27.21 5.70 31.01
C ASN A 176 -26.98 5.79 29.49
N GLY A 177 -26.87 4.62 28.85
CA GLY A 177 -26.71 4.47 27.43
C GLY A 177 -27.88 5.08 26.68
N SER A 178 -27.58 5.75 25.57
CA SER A 178 -28.58 6.21 24.62
C SER A 178 -28.04 6.05 23.21
N GLY A 179 -28.92 5.79 22.25
CA GLY A 179 -28.55 5.62 20.85
C GLY A 179 -29.51 4.69 20.14
N THR A 180 -29.07 4.19 19.00
CA THR A 180 -29.86 3.30 18.14
C THR A 180 -28.96 2.21 17.55
N ALA A 181 -29.40 0.96 17.63
CA ALA A 181 -28.84 -0.18 16.92
C ALA A 181 -29.75 -0.57 15.75
N LEU A 182 -29.13 -0.93 14.63
CA LEU A 182 -29.78 -1.42 13.41
C LEU A 182 -29.20 -2.81 13.11
N LEU A 183 -30.02 -3.84 13.31
CA LEU A 183 -29.64 -5.22 12.99
C LEU A 183 -30.33 -5.62 11.70
N VAL A 184 -29.55 -5.91 10.66
CA VAL A 184 -30.06 -6.22 9.32
C VAL A 184 -29.82 -7.69 9.02
N ALA A 185 -30.86 -8.38 8.54
CA ALA A 185 -30.78 -9.76 8.07
C ALA A 185 -30.99 -9.83 6.55
N ASP A 186 -30.48 -10.91 5.96
CA ASP A 186 -30.41 -11.10 4.51
C ASP A 186 -29.74 -9.92 3.77
N ALA A 187 -28.57 -9.51 4.26
CA ALA A 187 -27.86 -8.32 3.77
C ALA A 187 -27.70 -8.29 2.23
N ALA A 188 -27.64 -7.08 1.67
CA ALA A 188 -27.46 -6.87 0.24
C ALA A 188 -26.18 -7.54 -0.29
N PHE A 189 -26.15 -7.83 -1.59
CA PHE A 189 -25.04 -8.52 -2.26
C PHE A 189 -23.68 -7.89 -1.94
N ASP A 190 -23.55 -6.56 -2.01
CA ASP A 190 -22.28 -5.86 -1.79
C ASP A 190 -21.72 -6.05 -0.36
N LEU A 191 -22.60 -6.19 0.63
CA LEU A 191 -22.22 -6.49 2.01
C LEU A 191 -21.87 -7.96 2.19
N LYS A 192 -22.64 -8.88 1.59
CA LYS A 192 -22.35 -10.32 1.58
C LYS A 192 -21.02 -10.62 0.90
N ALA A 193 -20.69 -9.92 -0.17
CA ALA A 193 -19.42 -10.06 -0.88
C ALA A 193 -18.20 -9.80 0.02
N GLN A 194 -18.34 -8.99 1.07
CA GLN A 194 -17.24 -8.78 2.03
C GLN A 194 -16.94 -10.03 2.88
N LEU A 195 -17.92 -10.94 3.03
CA LEU A 195 -17.81 -12.16 3.83
C LEU A 195 -17.21 -13.34 3.05
N ALA A 196 -17.20 -13.30 1.72
CA ALA A 196 -16.75 -14.39 0.86
C ALA A 196 -15.22 -14.59 0.92
N SER A 197 -14.78 -15.84 1.10
CA SER A 197 -13.38 -16.25 0.98
C SER A 197 -12.93 -16.27 -0.48
N ASP A 198 -11.70 -15.85 -0.75
CA ASP A 198 -11.19 -15.71 -2.12
C ASP A 198 -11.02 -17.11 -2.78
N GLY A 199 -12.00 -17.55 -3.58
CA GLY A 199 -11.99 -18.82 -4.33
C GLY A 199 -12.48 -18.69 -5.79
N ALA A 200 -11.74 -19.27 -6.74
CA ALA A 200 -11.81 -19.00 -8.18
C ALA A 200 -13.11 -19.47 -8.90
N THR A 201 -14.07 -18.55 -9.14
CA THR A 201 -15.20 -18.72 -10.08
C THR A 201 -15.66 -17.36 -10.64
N ALA A 202 -16.49 -17.32 -11.70
CA ALA A 202 -16.95 -16.09 -12.36
C ALA A 202 -17.74 -15.10 -11.46
N SER A 203 -18.31 -15.56 -10.33
CA SER A 203 -18.88 -14.70 -9.27
C SER A 203 -17.83 -13.75 -8.67
N GLN A 204 -16.54 -14.10 -8.74
CA GLN A 204 -15.46 -13.30 -8.16
C GLN A 204 -15.31 -11.91 -8.77
N ASN A 205 -15.63 -11.71 -10.05
CA ASN A 205 -15.45 -10.38 -10.65
C ASN A 205 -16.44 -9.37 -10.04
N ALA A 206 -17.69 -9.77 -9.89
CA ALA A 206 -18.71 -8.95 -9.22
C ALA A 206 -18.38 -8.76 -7.73
N GLU A 207 -17.96 -9.83 -7.04
CA GLU A 207 -17.54 -9.75 -5.64
C GLU A 207 -16.31 -8.84 -5.44
N LYS A 208 -15.33 -8.90 -6.34
CA LYS A 208 -14.13 -8.05 -6.32
C LYS A 208 -14.49 -6.59 -6.54
N GLN A 209 -15.40 -6.31 -7.48
CA GLN A 209 -15.92 -4.95 -7.71
C GLN A 209 -16.68 -4.45 -6.48
N ALA A 210 -17.52 -5.27 -5.86
CA ALA A 210 -18.24 -4.92 -4.63
C ALA A 210 -17.28 -4.64 -3.46
N LYS A 211 -16.23 -5.48 -3.28
CA LYS A 211 -15.15 -5.25 -2.29
C LYS A 211 -14.44 -3.92 -2.53
N ALA A 212 -14.03 -3.64 -3.76
CA ALA A 212 -13.34 -2.40 -4.12
C ALA A 212 -14.23 -1.16 -3.91
N LEU A 213 -15.47 -1.19 -4.41
CA LEU A 213 -16.42 -0.08 -4.27
C LEU A 213 -16.77 0.19 -2.80
N PHE A 214 -16.92 -0.86 -1.99
CA PHE A 214 -17.18 -0.73 -0.56
C PHE A 214 -16.01 -0.04 0.16
N ALA A 215 -14.77 -0.47 -0.13
CA ALA A 215 -13.56 0.14 0.41
C ALA A 215 -13.43 1.61 -0.05
N GLU A 216 -13.57 1.91 -1.35
CA GLU A 216 -13.48 3.26 -1.91
C GLU A 216 -14.55 4.21 -1.33
N THR A 217 -15.74 3.69 -1.04
CA THR A 217 -16.86 4.48 -0.51
C THR A 217 -16.61 4.94 0.92
N LEU A 218 -16.07 4.05 1.75
CA LEU A 218 -15.88 4.26 3.18
C LEU A 218 -14.44 4.64 3.54
N SER A 219 -13.49 4.56 2.61
CA SER A 219 -12.15 5.13 2.79
C SER A 219 -12.22 6.65 2.79
N SER A 220 -11.43 7.27 3.69
CA SER A 220 -11.38 8.74 3.85
C SER A 220 -12.77 9.38 3.98
N PHE A 221 -13.70 8.72 4.69
CA PHE A 221 -15.06 9.22 4.90
C PHE A 221 -15.08 10.47 5.76
N ILE A 222 -14.16 10.54 6.72
CA ILE A 222 -13.78 11.76 7.44
C ILE A 222 -12.60 12.36 6.71
N ASP A 223 -12.53 13.69 6.67
CA ASP A 223 -11.44 14.43 6.07
C ASP A 223 -10.10 14.15 6.80
N PRO A 224 -9.14 13.46 6.14
CA PRO A 224 -7.87 13.11 6.75
C PRO A 224 -6.83 14.23 6.64
N TYR A 225 -7.15 15.33 5.95
CA TYR A 225 -6.22 16.42 5.63
C TYR A 225 -6.46 17.67 6.48
N ILE A 226 -6.95 17.54 7.70
CA ILE A 226 -7.27 18.64 8.62
C ILE A 226 -6.10 18.89 9.58
N ASN A 227 -5.60 20.13 9.63
CA ASN A 227 -4.66 20.59 10.66
C ASN A 227 -5.38 21.34 11.80
N GLU A 228 -4.66 21.75 12.85
CA GLU A 228 -5.29 22.47 13.99
C GLU A 228 -5.98 23.79 13.60
N GLU A 229 -5.45 24.54 12.64
CA GLU A 229 -6.05 25.79 12.15
C GLU A 229 -7.39 25.53 11.43
N ASP A 230 -7.46 24.44 10.66
CA ASP A 230 -8.66 24.00 9.97
C ASP A 230 -9.75 23.59 10.98
N ARG A 231 -9.37 22.95 12.09
CA ARG A 231 -10.29 22.61 13.18
C ARG A 231 -10.91 23.86 13.79
N GLN A 232 -10.09 24.88 14.07
CA GLN A 232 -10.57 26.15 14.61
C GLN A 232 -11.47 26.91 13.63
N SER A 233 -11.26 26.71 12.33
CA SER A 233 -12.04 27.33 11.25
C SER A 233 -13.38 26.63 10.95
N GLY A 234 -13.72 25.56 11.69
CA GLY A 234 -15.00 24.86 11.56
C GLY A 234 -15.08 23.87 10.40
N TYR A 235 -13.95 23.45 9.83
CA TYR A 235 -13.90 22.42 8.79
C TYR A 235 -13.84 20.99 9.35
N ASP A 236 -13.76 20.83 10.67
CA ASP A 236 -13.59 19.53 11.33
C ASP A 236 -14.90 18.97 11.90
N PHE A 237 -14.93 17.65 12.04
CA PHE A 237 -15.98 16.90 12.70
C PHE A 237 -15.39 15.96 13.77
N PRO A 238 -14.82 16.52 14.85
CA PRO A 238 -13.88 15.83 15.74
C PRO A 238 -14.50 14.67 16.55
N GLU A 239 -15.83 14.61 16.64
CA GLU A 239 -16.55 13.65 17.51
C GLU A 239 -17.11 12.44 16.74
N PHE A 240 -16.69 12.21 15.49
CA PHE A 240 -17.18 11.11 14.67
C PHE A 240 -16.11 10.06 14.43
N ASN A 241 -16.42 8.82 14.81
CA ASN A 241 -15.58 7.65 14.55
C ASN A 241 -16.41 6.58 13.85
N TYR A 242 -15.78 5.86 12.93
CA TYR A 242 -16.41 4.75 12.23
C TYR A 242 -15.44 3.59 12.04
N SER A 243 -15.98 2.38 12.05
CA SER A 243 -15.24 1.17 11.75
C SER A 243 -16.16 0.12 11.16
N VAL A 244 -15.66 -0.67 10.22
CA VAL A 244 -16.36 -1.85 9.70
C VAL A 244 -15.53 -3.07 10.06
N VAL A 245 -16.16 -4.02 10.71
CA VAL A 245 -15.52 -5.24 11.21
C VAL A 245 -16.32 -6.44 10.74
N ILE A 246 -15.60 -7.43 10.23
CA ILE A 246 -16.16 -8.73 9.90
C ILE A 246 -15.89 -9.67 11.06
N LYS A 247 -16.94 -10.34 11.54
CA LYS A 247 -16.86 -11.40 12.55
C LYS A 247 -17.25 -12.73 11.91
N SER A 248 -16.36 -13.71 12.00
CA SER A 248 -16.62 -15.09 11.59
C SER A 248 -16.27 -16.02 12.75
N GLY A 249 -17.28 -16.42 13.52
CA GLY A 249 -17.08 -17.11 14.80
C GLY A 249 -16.31 -16.23 15.79
N LEU A 250 -15.16 -16.72 16.26
CA LEU A 250 -14.27 -15.99 17.17
C LEU A 250 -13.30 -15.03 16.45
N VAL A 251 -13.19 -15.12 15.13
CA VAL A 251 -12.24 -14.30 14.36
C VAL A 251 -12.85 -12.94 14.07
N ARG A 252 -12.13 -11.89 14.46
CA ARG A 252 -12.47 -10.49 14.20
C ARG A 252 -11.48 -9.91 13.20
N LYS A 253 -11.96 -9.50 12.02
CA LYS A 253 -11.15 -8.89 10.97
C LYS A 253 -11.62 -7.45 10.74
N PRO A 254 -10.84 -6.42 11.10
CA PRO A 254 -11.16 -5.04 10.74
C PRO A 254 -11.04 -4.89 9.22
N LEU A 255 -12.11 -4.45 8.57
CA LEU A 255 -12.14 -4.17 7.13
C LEU A 255 -11.81 -2.70 6.86
N ILE A 256 -12.43 -1.80 7.63
CA ILE A 256 -12.24 -0.35 7.52
C ILE A 256 -12.13 0.23 8.92
N PHE A 257 -11.13 1.08 9.13
CA PHE A 257 -10.92 1.82 10.36
C PHE A 257 -10.29 3.16 10.05
N SER A 258 -10.60 4.18 10.85
CA SER A 258 -10.17 5.57 10.65
C SER A 258 -8.64 5.78 10.62
N GLY A 259 -7.84 4.80 11.09
CA GLY A 259 -6.37 4.87 11.15
C GLY A 259 -5.60 4.34 9.94
N ARG A 260 -6.26 3.79 8.90
CA ARG A 260 -5.58 3.29 7.67
C ARG A 260 -5.81 4.23 6.49
N ASN A 261 -5.68 5.54 6.71
CA ASN A 261 -5.90 6.55 5.67
C ASN A 261 -4.57 7.13 5.19
N PHE A 262 -4.58 7.69 3.98
CA PHE A 262 -3.56 8.63 3.54
C PHE A 262 -3.85 9.98 4.22
N ASP A 263 -3.02 10.38 5.19
CA ASP A 263 -3.28 11.52 6.07
C ASP A 263 -2.53 12.79 5.67
N ILE A 264 -2.61 13.82 6.52
CA ILE A 264 -1.93 15.09 6.28
C ILE A 264 -0.40 14.95 6.29
N GLN A 265 0.17 14.06 7.11
CA GLN A 265 1.62 13.85 7.17
C GLN A 265 2.09 13.15 5.89
N ASP A 266 1.34 12.15 5.42
CA ASP A 266 1.57 11.52 4.12
C ASP A 266 1.52 12.55 2.98
N LEU A 267 0.56 13.49 3.02
CA LEU A 267 0.44 14.55 2.01
C LEU A 267 1.62 15.53 2.06
N GLU A 268 2.10 15.90 3.25
CA GLU A 268 3.24 16.80 3.43
C GLU A 268 4.57 16.21 2.92
N ASN A 269 4.68 14.88 2.94
CA ASN A 269 5.81 14.14 2.37
C ASN A 269 5.85 14.14 0.85
N LEU A 270 4.76 14.53 0.17
CA LEU A 270 4.73 14.65 -1.28
C LEU A 270 5.60 15.82 -1.76
N GLU A 271 6.14 15.68 -2.96
CA GLU A 271 7.05 16.65 -3.55
C GLU A 271 6.34 17.88 -4.13
N HIS A 272 5.09 17.74 -4.55
CA HIS A 272 4.27 18.82 -5.08
C HIS A 272 3.05 19.03 -4.20
N ILE A 273 2.85 20.23 -3.67
CA ILE A 273 1.71 20.58 -2.81
C ILE A 273 1.17 21.94 -3.23
N LEU A 274 -0.14 22.07 -3.30
CA LEU A 274 -0.84 23.34 -3.46
C LEU A 274 -1.91 23.43 -2.38
N GLU A 275 -1.81 24.45 -1.53
CA GLU A 275 -2.81 24.69 -0.50
C GLU A 275 -3.12 26.17 -0.32
N GLY A 276 -4.38 26.48 -0.02
CA GLY A 276 -4.85 27.85 0.13
C GLY A 276 -6.35 27.98 0.31
N LYS A 277 -6.80 29.22 0.36
CA LYS A 277 -8.20 29.60 0.62
C LYS A 277 -8.75 30.43 -0.51
N PHE A 278 -10.00 30.18 -0.86
CA PHE A 278 -10.81 31.07 -1.68
C PHE A 278 -11.53 32.06 -0.77
N ASN A 279 -11.44 33.36 -1.09
CA ASN A 279 -12.22 34.38 -0.41
C ASN A 279 -13.65 34.49 -1.00
N GLU A 280 -14.46 35.42 -0.48
CA GLU A 280 -15.85 35.60 -0.95
C GLU A 280 -15.96 36.05 -2.42
N ASP A 281 -14.92 36.70 -2.93
CA ASP A 281 -14.81 37.18 -4.31
C ASP A 281 -14.15 36.13 -5.24
N GLY A 282 -13.95 34.90 -4.74
CA GLY A 282 -13.37 33.78 -5.50
C GLY A 282 -11.90 33.95 -5.86
N VAL A 283 -11.18 34.88 -5.22
CA VAL A 283 -9.72 34.98 -5.34
C VAL A 283 -9.11 33.88 -4.47
N PHE A 284 -8.24 33.07 -5.08
CA PHE A 284 -7.45 32.08 -4.38
C PHE A 284 -6.15 32.70 -3.87
N VAL A 285 -5.85 32.47 -2.59
CA VAL A 285 -4.57 32.83 -1.97
C VAL A 285 -4.02 31.60 -1.25
N GLY A 286 -2.80 31.20 -1.62
CA GLY A 286 -2.18 29.99 -1.11
C GLY A 286 -0.67 29.96 -1.26
N ARG A 287 -0.09 28.80 -1.01
CA ARG A 287 1.33 28.49 -1.18
C ARG A 287 1.52 27.22 -1.99
N VAL A 288 2.69 27.10 -2.60
CA VAL A 288 3.03 25.99 -3.51
C VAL A 288 4.36 25.37 -3.09
N LYS A 289 4.39 24.06 -2.97
CA LYS A 289 5.60 23.24 -2.92
C LYS A 289 5.79 22.61 -4.29
N ALA A 290 6.97 22.75 -4.88
CA ALA A 290 7.32 22.14 -6.16
C ALA A 290 8.68 21.44 -6.03
N PHE A 291 8.76 20.18 -6.46
CA PHE A 291 9.97 19.36 -6.40
C PHE A 291 10.62 19.38 -5.01
N GLY A 292 9.79 19.21 -3.97
CA GLY A 292 10.22 19.14 -2.57
C GLY A 292 10.45 20.49 -1.89
N LYS A 293 10.41 21.61 -2.61
CA LYS A 293 10.71 22.95 -2.08
C LYS A 293 9.49 23.87 -2.07
N TRP A 294 9.25 24.54 -0.94
CA TRP A 294 8.24 25.58 -0.85
C TRP A 294 8.71 26.84 -1.60
N ILE A 295 7.79 27.44 -2.34
CA ILE A 295 8.01 28.67 -3.08
C ILE A 295 7.64 29.84 -2.17
N ASP A 296 8.59 30.76 -1.95
CA ASP A 296 8.43 31.88 -1.01
C ASP A 296 7.33 32.87 -1.44
N ALA A 297 7.14 33.02 -2.76
CA ALA A 297 6.12 33.91 -3.29
C ALA A 297 4.70 33.32 -3.09
N PRO A 298 3.74 34.11 -2.55
CA PRO A 298 2.38 33.63 -2.40
C PRO A 298 1.74 33.37 -3.76
N PHE A 299 1.04 32.26 -3.88
CA PHE A 299 0.26 31.96 -5.07
C PHE A 299 -1.11 32.62 -4.97
N VAL A 300 -1.28 33.70 -5.72
CA VAL A 300 -2.54 34.44 -5.82
C VAL A 300 -3.11 34.28 -7.22
N LEU A 301 -4.40 33.92 -7.29
CA LEU A 301 -5.11 33.75 -8.56
C LEU A 301 -6.52 34.35 -8.48
N PRO A 302 -6.81 35.40 -9.27
CA PRO A 302 -8.17 35.92 -9.39
C PRO A 302 -9.05 34.99 -10.25
N PRO A 303 -10.39 35.08 -10.13
CA PRO A 303 -11.30 34.34 -11.00
C PRO A 303 -11.15 34.76 -12.47
N THR A 304 -11.41 33.83 -13.39
CA THR A 304 -11.26 34.01 -14.85
C THR A 304 -12.29 34.96 -15.48
N GLY A 305 -13.29 35.41 -14.71
CA GLY A 305 -14.33 36.36 -15.16
C GLY A 305 -15.05 37.02 -13.99
N GLU A 306 -15.96 37.97 -14.29
CA GLU A 306 -16.77 38.62 -13.26
C GLU A 306 -17.72 37.62 -12.60
N LEU A 307 -17.52 37.38 -11.29
CA LEU A 307 -18.48 36.62 -10.51
C LEU A 307 -19.78 37.42 -10.40
N GLY A 308 -20.90 36.77 -10.74
CA GLY A 308 -22.20 37.39 -10.65
C GLY A 308 -22.48 37.93 -9.23
N LYS A 309 -22.74 39.24 -9.11
CA LYS A 309 -23.02 39.92 -7.84
C LYS A 309 -24.29 39.43 -7.14
N ARG A 310 -25.10 38.58 -7.80
CA ARG A 310 -26.36 38.07 -7.25
C ARG A 310 -26.08 37.09 -6.10
N LYS A 311 -26.95 37.12 -5.10
CA LYS A 311 -26.81 36.31 -3.88
C LYS A 311 -26.86 34.81 -4.17
N ASP A 312 -27.54 34.36 -5.23
CA ASP A 312 -27.72 32.96 -5.61
C ASP A 312 -26.52 32.34 -6.36
N SER A 313 -25.59 33.16 -6.85
CA SER A 313 -24.36 32.70 -7.54
C SER A 313 -23.12 32.67 -6.65
N ARG A 314 -23.17 33.24 -5.44
CA ARG A 314 -22.02 33.28 -4.53
C ARG A 314 -21.72 31.89 -3.95
N VAL A 315 -20.46 31.47 -4.05
CA VAL A 315 -19.99 30.20 -3.48
C VAL A 315 -19.67 30.34 -1.99
N GLY A 316 -19.12 31.48 -1.58
CA GLY A 316 -18.58 31.69 -0.23
C GLY A 316 -17.12 31.23 -0.11
N GLN A 317 -16.54 31.35 1.08
CA GLN A 317 -15.15 30.95 1.33
C GLN A 317 -15.03 29.44 1.41
N PHE A 318 -13.93 28.89 0.90
CA PHE A 318 -13.63 27.45 1.00
C PHE A 318 -12.14 27.18 0.87
N PHE A 319 -11.72 25.99 1.29
CA PHE A 319 -10.32 25.59 1.37
C PHE A 319 -9.98 24.58 0.28
N LEU A 320 -8.78 24.67 -0.28
CA LEU A 320 -8.21 23.68 -1.20
C LEU A 320 -6.85 23.25 -0.67
N ARG A 321 -6.61 21.95 -0.59
CA ARG A 321 -5.29 21.36 -0.35
C ARG A 321 -5.15 20.10 -1.17
N ILE A 322 -4.13 20.09 -2.00
CA ILE A 322 -3.82 18.97 -2.88
C ILE A 322 -2.32 18.73 -2.84
N GLY A 323 -1.93 17.46 -2.90
CA GLY A 323 -0.58 17.01 -3.07
C GLY A 323 -0.49 16.03 -4.24
N ALA A 324 0.66 15.98 -4.89
CA ALA A 324 0.94 15.04 -5.95
C ALA A 324 2.44 14.69 -6.01
N PHE A 325 2.75 13.64 -6.74
CA PHE A 325 4.11 13.18 -6.98
C PHE A 325 4.33 12.85 -8.46
N GLU A 326 5.60 12.84 -8.88
CA GLU A 326 6.01 12.44 -10.22
C GLU A 326 5.86 10.92 -10.37
N GLY A 327 5.06 10.47 -11.34
CA GLY A 327 4.84 9.04 -11.54
C GLY A 327 6.09 8.27 -11.95
N ASP A 328 7.00 8.90 -12.69
CA ASP A 328 8.30 8.33 -13.01
C ASP A 328 9.31 8.70 -11.92
N ARG A 329 9.90 7.69 -11.29
CA ARG A 329 10.90 7.85 -10.25
C ARG A 329 12.13 8.64 -10.72
N ARG A 330 12.47 8.64 -12.02
CA ARG A 330 13.58 9.44 -12.56
C ARG A 330 13.36 10.95 -12.42
N HIS A 331 12.09 11.38 -12.44
CA HIS A 331 11.70 12.79 -12.33
C HIS A 331 11.36 13.20 -10.90
N SER A 332 11.23 12.23 -9.99
CA SER A 332 10.85 12.49 -8.60
C SER A 332 12.06 12.87 -7.76
N THR A 333 11.84 13.83 -6.86
CA THR A 333 12.75 14.20 -5.78
C THR A 333 12.61 13.31 -4.54
N MET A 334 11.57 12.47 -4.50
CA MET A 334 11.34 11.54 -3.41
C MET A 334 12.35 10.38 -3.48
N ASN A 335 12.71 9.83 -2.31
CA ASN A 335 13.50 8.60 -2.25
C ASN A 335 12.67 7.38 -2.68
N ASP A 336 13.33 6.24 -2.88
CA ASP A 336 12.69 5.02 -3.42
C ASP A 336 11.57 4.49 -2.52
N GLU A 337 11.74 4.58 -1.20
CA GLU A 337 10.76 4.11 -0.22
C GLU A 337 9.50 4.96 -0.21
N LEU A 338 9.64 6.29 -0.08
CA LEU A 338 8.52 7.23 -0.07
C LEU A 338 7.78 7.22 -1.41
N HIS A 339 8.51 7.14 -2.53
CA HIS A 339 7.91 7.05 -3.87
C HIS A 339 7.08 5.78 -4.03
N ALA A 340 7.61 4.64 -3.57
CA ALA A 340 6.89 3.36 -3.61
C ALA A 340 5.64 3.40 -2.72
N ILE A 341 5.72 3.93 -1.50
CA ILE A 341 4.58 4.09 -0.58
C ILE A 341 3.52 5.00 -1.20
N ALA A 342 3.92 6.15 -1.75
CA ALA A 342 2.99 7.08 -2.41
C ALA A 342 2.29 6.40 -3.58
N LYS A 343 3.02 5.63 -4.41
CA LYS A 343 2.46 4.89 -5.54
C LYS A 343 1.50 3.77 -5.10
N GLU A 344 1.84 3.00 -4.07
CA GLU A 344 0.97 1.96 -3.53
C GLU A 344 -0.33 2.55 -2.97
N LYS A 345 -0.24 3.62 -2.16
CA LYS A 345 -1.42 4.30 -1.60
C LYS A 345 -2.25 5.03 -2.66
N SER A 346 -1.69 5.29 -3.84
CA SER A 346 -2.35 6.05 -4.91
C SER A 346 -3.57 5.36 -5.51
N ASP A 347 -3.56 4.02 -5.55
CA ASP A 347 -4.66 3.22 -6.07
C ASP A 347 -5.90 3.29 -5.17
N ASP A 348 -5.71 3.34 -3.85
CA ASP A 348 -6.80 3.33 -2.86
C ASP A 348 -7.26 4.73 -2.44
N PHE A 349 -6.32 5.69 -2.38
CA PHE A 349 -6.54 7.02 -1.80
C PHE A 349 -6.37 8.18 -2.78
N GLY A 350 -6.04 7.92 -4.05
CA GLY A 350 -6.02 8.96 -5.08
C GLY A 350 -7.37 9.66 -5.26
N GLY A 351 -7.34 10.90 -5.75
CA GLY A 351 -8.50 11.70 -6.14
C GLY A 351 -8.67 12.99 -5.35
N LEU A 352 -9.26 14.00 -6.02
CA LEU A 352 -9.67 15.26 -5.40
C LEU A 352 -11.06 15.11 -4.78
N ARG A 353 -11.13 14.95 -3.47
CA ARG A 353 -12.39 14.77 -2.74
C ARG A 353 -12.96 16.11 -2.28
N VAL A 354 -14.28 16.17 -2.11
CA VAL A 354 -14.95 17.32 -1.49
C VAL A 354 -15.44 16.92 -0.12
N TYR A 355 -15.14 17.73 0.89
CA TYR A 355 -15.56 17.52 2.27
C TYR A 355 -16.45 18.68 2.72
N ARG A 356 -17.57 18.35 3.35
CA ARG A 356 -18.48 19.31 3.95
C ARG A 356 -18.53 19.07 5.44
N ASP A 357 -18.13 20.09 6.21
CA ASP A 357 -18.09 20.02 7.67
C ASP A 357 -17.35 18.73 8.13
N GLY A 358 -16.17 18.45 7.55
CA GLY A 358 -15.35 17.27 7.86
C GLY A 358 -15.79 15.93 7.27
N LEU A 359 -16.97 15.85 6.64
CA LEU A 359 -17.50 14.61 6.05
C LEU A 359 -17.43 14.60 4.53
N ARG A 360 -17.03 13.47 3.94
CA ARG A 360 -16.90 13.32 2.48
C ARG A 360 -18.26 13.46 1.79
N VAL A 361 -18.30 14.29 0.74
CA VAL A 361 -19.43 14.40 -0.18
C VAL A 361 -19.14 13.53 -1.40
N LEU A 362 -19.82 12.39 -1.50
CA LEU A 362 -19.77 11.54 -2.70
C LEU A 362 -20.50 12.23 -3.86
N PRO A 363 -20.19 11.95 -5.13
CA PRO A 363 -19.17 11.02 -5.64
C PRO A 363 -17.80 11.68 -5.92
N TYR A 364 -17.54 12.87 -5.36
CA TYR A 364 -16.34 13.63 -5.72
C TYR A 364 -15.05 12.90 -5.32
N GLY A 365 -14.11 12.84 -6.26
CA GLY A 365 -12.82 12.14 -6.13
C GLY A 365 -12.84 10.67 -6.56
N ARG A 366 -13.96 10.14 -7.08
CA ARG A 366 -14.00 8.82 -7.72
C ARG A 366 -13.55 8.90 -9.17
N GLU A 367 -12.92 7.85 -9.69
CA GLU A 367 -12.49 7.79 -11.10
C GLU A 367 -13.67 7.96 -12.07
N SER A 368 -14.85 7.42 -11.72
CA SER A 368 -16.08 7.54 -12.52
C SER A 368 -16.72 8.94 -12.51
N ASN A 369 -16.24 9.85 -11.65
CA ASN A 369 -16.78 11.20 -11.53
C ASN A 369 -15.68 12.27 -11.60
N ASP A 370 -15.34 12.67 -12.81
CA ASP A 370 -14.37 13.75 -13.05
C ASP A 370 -15.02 15.15 -12.95
N PHE A 371 -15.58 15.48 -11.79
CA PHE A 371 -16.34 16.73 -11.61
C PHE A 371 -15.53 17.99 -11.91
N PHE A 372 -14.23 17.98 -11.61
CA PHE A 372 -13.32 19.09 -11.89
C PHE A 372 -12.58 18.90 -13.22
N GLU A 373 -12.98 17.98 -14.10
CA GLU A 373 -12.37 17.74 -15.42
C GLU A 373 -10.83 17.57 -15.40
N ILE A 374 -10.28 16.91 -14.37
CA ILE A 374 -8.85 16.67 -14.20
C ILE A 374 -8.34 15.72 -15.29
N GLU A 375 -8.96 14.54 -15.41
CA GLU A 375 -8.54 13.52 -16.38
C GLU A 375 -8.89 13.93 -17.82
N LYS A 376 -10.05 14.58 -18.01
CA LYS A 376 -10.46 15.13 -19.32
C LYS A 376 -9.48 16.18 -19.86
N ARG A 377 -8.86 16.99 -19.00
CA ARG A 377 -7.82 17.95 -19.45
C ARG A 377 -6.48 17.26 -19.68
N ARG A 378 -6.12 16.32 -18.83
CA ARG A 378 -4.91 15.51 -18.97
C ARG A 378 -4.88 14.72 -20.28
N SER A 379 -6.00 14.15 -20.72
CA SER A 379 -6.08 13.42 -21.99
C SER A 379 -5.77 14.30 -23.20
N LYS A 380 -6.02 15.61 -23.12
CA LYS A 380 -5.70 16.55 -24.22
C LYS A 380 -4.20 16.83 -24.33
N LYS A 381 -3.51 17.07 -23.20
CA LYS A 381 -2.05 17.28 -23.18
C LYS A 381 -1.48 16.96 -21.79
N ALA A 382 -1.15 15.69 -21.56
CA ALA A 382 -0.72 15.18 -20.25
C ALA A 382 0.55 15.87 -19.71
N GLY A 383 1.45 16.33 -20.58
CA GLY A 383 2.64 17.07 -20.18
C GLY A 383 2.33 18.46 -19.61
N ARG A 384 1.35 19.17 -20.19
CA ARG A 384 0.93 20.51 -19.75
C ARG A 384 0.00 20.44 -18.55
N GLU A 385 -0.99 19.55 -18.60
CA GLU A 385 -2.00 19.38 -17.57
C GLU A 385 -1.53 18.29 -16.59
N PHE A 386 -0.66 18.70 -15.67
CA PHE A 386 0.13 17.83 -14.78
C PHE A 386 -0.70 16.86 -13.91
N TRP A 387 -1.83 17.33 -13.38
CA TRP A 387 -2.63 16.60 -12.40
C TRP A 387 -3.23 15.30 -12.98
N SER A 388 -3.39 14.29 -12.14
CA SER A 388 -4.14 13.07 -12.43
C SER A 388 -4.83 12.63 -11.16
N ASN A 389 -6.06 12.15 -11.26
CA ASN A 389 -6.80 11.59 -10.14
C ASN A 389 -6.01 10.48 -9.44
N ARG A 390 -5.28 9.63 -10.17
CA ARG A 390 -4.47 8.58 -9.58
C ARG A 390 -3.26 9.10 -8.80
N ARG A 391 -2.68 10.24 -9.19
CA ARG A 391 -1.43 10.75 -8.56
C ARG A 391 -1.65 12.00 -7.73
N LEU A 392 -2.90 12.40 -7.55
CA LEU A 392 -3.32 13.55 -6.76
C LEU A 392 -4.03 13.03 -5.51
N PHE A 393 -3.64 13.54 -4.36
CA PHE A 393 -4.33 13.35 -3.10
C PHE A 393 -4.79 14.71 -2.63
N GLY A 394 -6.06 14.86 -2.26
CA GLY A 394 -6.45 16.13 -1.68
C GLY A 394 -7.92 16.31 -1.39
N ARG A 395 -8.19 17.51 -0.89
CA ARG A 395 -9.49 17.97 -0.47
C ARG A 395 -9.86 19.32 -1.03
N VAL A 396 -11.16 19.50 -1.23
CA VAL A 396 -11.84 20.77 -1.19
C VAL A 396 -12.73 20.80 0.05
N GLY A 397 -12.36 21.63 1.04
CA GLY A 397 -13.09 21.78 2.29
C GLY A 397 -14.12 22.90 2.18
N ILE A 398 -15.40 22.56 2.31
CA ILE A 398 -16.54 23.50 2.36
C ILE A 398 -17.26 23.37 3.70
N THR A 399 -17.97 24.42 4.11
CA THR A 399 -18.85 24.38 5.28
C THR A 399 -20.27 24.72 4.91
N ARG A 400 -21.23 24.20 5.66
CA ARG A 400 -22.63 24.50 5.40
C ARG A 400 -23.00 25.95 5.70
N SER A 401 -22.41 26.54 6.73
CA SER A 401 -22.60 27.94 7.09
C SER A 401 -21.94 28.88 6.09
N GLY A 402 -20.71 28.57 5.64
CA GLY A 402 -19.95 29.38 4.70
C GLY A 402 -20.45 29.27 3.25
N ASN A 403 -21.01 28.13 2.84
CA ASN A 403 -21.35 27.84 1.44
C ASN A 403 -22.85 27.51 1.24
N SER A 404 -23.73 28.38 1.75
CA SER A 404 -25.20 28.16 1.77
C SER A 404 -25.86 27.93 0.39
N ASN A 405 -25.26 28.41 -0.71
CA ASN A 405 -25.77 28.19 -2.06
C ASN A 405 -25.32 26.86 -2.68
N LEU A 406 -24.30 26.21 -2.12
CA LEU A 406 -23.94 24.84 -2.49
C LEU A 406 -24.93 23.88 -1.81
N LYS A 407 -26.07 23.65 -2.46
CA LYS A 407 -27.15 22.81 -1.92
C LYS A 407 -26.89 21.34 -2.21
N ASP A 408 -27.06 20.47 -1.22
CA ASP A 408 -26.93 19.02 -1.40
C ASP A 408 -28.09 18.46 -2.23
N LYS A 409 -27.82 17.46 -3.07
CA LYS A 409 -28.89 16.71 -3.76
C LYS A 409 -29.77 15.99 -2.75
N ALA A 410 -30.98 15.65 -3.16
CA ALA A 410 -31.92 14.92 -2.31
C ALA A 410 -31.30 13.61 -1.78
N GLY A 411 -30.69 12.80 -2.65
CA GLY A 411 -29.99 11.56 -2.30
C GLY A 411 -28.72 11.75 -1.46
N ARG A 412 -28.30 13.00 -1.19
CA ARG A 412 -27.10 13.37 -0.42
C ARG A 412 -25.78 12.90 -1.03
N GLU A 413 -25.84 12.43 -2.27
CA GLU A 413 -24.70 12.20 -3.14
C GLU A 413 -24.58 13.38 -4.11
N GLY A 414 -23.71 14.32 -3.76
CA GLY A 414 -23.30 15.42 -4.60
C GLY A 414 -24.10 16.69 -4.38
N LEU A 415 -23.67 17.75 -5.06
CA LEU A 415 -24.29 19.07 -5.02
C LEU A 415 -25.32 19.20 -6.16
N ILE A 416 -26.39 19.96 -5.93
CA ILE A 416 -27.34 20.35 -6.96
C ILE A 416 -26.59 21.17 -8.01
N ASP A 417 -26.78 20.82 -9.29
CA ASP A 417 -26.20 21.57 -10.40
C ASP A 417 -26.90 22.93 -10.56
N ASN A 418 -26.44 23.90 -9.79
CA ASN A 418 -26.89 25.29 -9.81
C ASN A 418 -25.73 26.21 -10.20
N LYS A 419 -26.01 27.52 -10.32
CA LYS A 419 -24.99 28.50 -10.70
C LYS A 419 -23.79 28.51 -9.76
N ALA A 420 -24.01 28.43 -8.44
CA ALA A 420 -22.92 28.38 -7.47
C ALA A 420 -22.05 27.12 -7.62
N ALA A 421 -22.64 25.96 -7.92
CA ALA A 421 -21.88 24.72 -8.16
C ALA A 421 -21.03 24.79 -9.44
N LYS A 422 -21.51 25.49 -10.49
CA LYS A 422 -20.73 25.74 -11.72
C LYS A 422 -19.57 26.68 -11.46
N VAL A 423 -19.83 27.82 -10.80
CA VAL A 423 -18.77 28.76 -10.39
C VAL A 423 -17.74 28.07 -9.48
N PHE A 424 -18.18 27.26 -8.53
CA PHE A 424 -17.30 26.48 -7.66
C PHE A 424 -16.36 25.56 -8.45
N ARG A 425 -16.90 24.86 -9.45
CA ARG A 425 -16.11 24.03 -10.36
C ARG A 425 -15.09 24.86 -11.12
N ASP A 426 -15.52 25.94 -11.77
CA ASP A 426 -14.66 26.82 -12.57
C ASP A 426 -13.49 27.42 -11.75
N LEU A 427 -13.76 27.80 -10.49
CA LEU A 427 -12.74 28.34 -9.58
C LEU A 427 -11.65 27.32 -9.26
N VAL A 428 -12.03 26.08 -8.94
CA VAL A 428 -11.08 25.00 -8.64
C VAL A 428 -10.30 24.61 -9.90
N GLU A 429 -10.98 24.48 -11.05
CA GLU A 429 -10.36 24.17 -12.34
C GLU A 429 -9.29 25.21 -12.71
N ASN A 430 -9.60 26.49 -12.56
CA ASN A 430 -8.67 27.58 -12.87
C ASN A 430 -7.39 27.49 -12.01
N VAL A 431 -7.54 27.21 -10.71
CA VAL A 431 -6.39 27.03 -9.80
C VAL A 431 -5.55 25.81 -10.20
N LEU A 432 -6.18 24.68 -10.51
CA LEU A 432 -5.48 23.48 -10.98
C LEU A 432 -4.68 23.75 -12.25
N MET A 433 -5.29 24.39 -13.25
CA MET A 433 -4.64 24.74 -14.52
C MET A 433 -3.48 25.72 -14.33
N ALA A 434 -3.68 26.78 -13.53
CA ALA A 434 -2.66 27.79 -13.29
C ALA A 434 -1.47 27.20 -12.53
N ALA A 435 -1.71 26.36 -11.52
CA ALA A 435 -0.63 25.70 -10.77
C ALA A 435 0.12 24.69 -11.65
N ALA A 436 -0.59 23.89 -12.45
CA ALA A 436 0.03 22.97 -13.40
C ALA A 436 0.96 23.72 -14.36
N ARG A 437 0.48 24.77 -15.02
CA ARG A 437 1.26 25.48 -16.05
C ARG A 437 2.42 26.30 -15.48
N ARG A 438 2.27 26.88 -14.28
CA ARG A 438 3.31 27.74 -13.67
C ARG A 438 4.41 26.95 -12.96
N TYR A 439 4.12 25.75 -12.45
CA TYR A 439 5.04 25.05 -11.54
C TYR A 439 5.37 23.63 -11.96
N PHE A 440 4.39 22.82 -12.38
CA PHE A 440 4.55 21.36 -12.43
C PHE A 440 4.63 20.78 -13.84
N GLY A 441 3.93 21.37 -14.80
CA GLY A 441 3.78 20.89 -16.16
C GLY A 441 4.96 21.26 -17.06
N GLU A 442 4.93 20.77 -18.28
CA GLU A 442 5.97 20.94 -19.31
C GLU A 442 6.29 22.42 -19.61
N ASP A 443 5.29 23.30 -19.56
CA ASP A 443 5.46 24.74 -19.81
C ASP A 443 6.11 25.49 -18.62
N SER A 444 6.39 24.82 -17.51
CA SER A 444 6.97 25.41 -16.29
C SER A 444 8.49 25.55 -16.38
N GLU A 445 9.01 26.77 -16.24
CA GLU A 445 10.45 27.03 -16.14
C GLU A 445 11.11 26.32 -14.95
N ILE A 446 10.36 26.14 -13.84
CA ILE A 446 10.84 25.43 -12.65
C ILE A 446 11.05 23.95 -12.97
N ARG A 447 10.13 23.34 -13.74
CA ARG A 447 10.28 21.95 -14.17
C ARG A 447 11.49 21.80 -15.10
N THR A 448 11.57 22.63 -16.14
CA THR A 448 12.64 22.53 -17.14
C THR A 448 14.03 22.67 -16.52
N SER A 449 14.18 23.58 -15.54
CA SER A 449 15.45 23.79 -14.84
C SER A 449 15.79 22.73 -13.79
N ALA A 450 14.79 22.10 -13.17
CA ALA A 450 15.00 21.10 -12.12
C ALA A 450 15.23 19.68 -12.67
N LEU A 451 14.52 19.29 -13.74
CA LEU A 451 14.48 17.89 -14.21
C LEU A 451 15.85 17.30 -14.53
N ALA A 452 16.69 18.02 -15.26
CA ALA A 452 18.00 17.51 -15.66
C ALA A 452 18.89 17.19 -14.44
N LYS A 453 18.85 18.06 -13.42
CA LYS A 453 19.60 17.86 -12.17
C LYS A 453 19.06 16.66 -11.37
N ILE A 454 17.73 16.55 -11.28
CA ILE A 454 17.06 15.45 -10.57
C ILE A 454 17.38 14.11 -11.23
N GLN A 455 17.34 14.03 -12.56
CA GLN A 455 17.68 12.82 -13.30
C GLN A 455 19.13 12.41 -13.04
N GLU A 456 20.08 13.35 -13.16
CA GLU A 456 21.50 13.09 -12.92
C GLU A 456 21.77 12.60 -11.47
N GLU A 457 21.19 13.26 -10.47
CA GLU A 457 21.31 12.87 -9.06
C GLU A 457 20.70 11.48 -8.79
N ASN A 458 19.54 11.19 -9.36
CA ASN A 458 18.87 9.90 -9.20
C ASN A 458 19.64 8.75 -9.88
N GLU A 459 20.18 8.97 -11.07
CA GLU A 459 21.02 8.00 -11.77
C GLU A 459 22.29 7.70 -10.98
N LYS A 460 22.95 8.73 -10.44
CA LYS A 460 24.11 8.57 -9.57
C LYS A 460 23.76 7.76 -8.31
N THR A 461 22.67 8.10 -7.64
CA THR A 461 22.22 7.41 -6.42
C THR A 461 21.91 5.93 -6.70
N ARG A 462 21.21 5.62 -7.79
CA ARG A 462 20.94 4.24 -8.22
C ARG A 462 22.21 3.47 -8.58
N ALA A 463 23.16 4.10 -9.24
CA ALA A 463 24.44 3.49 -9.54
C ALA A 463 25.20 3.14 -8.25
N GLU A 464 25.21 4.04 -7.26
CA GLU A 464 25.81 3.81 -5.95
C GLU A 464 25.12 2.68 -5.17
N GLU A 465 23.79 2.62 -5.17
CA GLU A 465 23.01 1.55 -4.54
C GLU A 465 23.20 0.20 -5.23
N GLY A 466 23.18 0.18 -6.57
CA GLY A 466 23.50 -1.02 -7.37
C GLY A 466 24.88 -1.57 -7.03
N GLN A 467 25.87 -0.68 -6.87
CA GLN A 467 27.20 -1.07 -6.40
C GLN A 467 27.18 -1.62 -4.96
N LYS A 468 26.41 -1.02 -4.04
CA LYS A 468 26.26 -1.55 -2.67
C LYS A 468 25.65 -2.96 -2.68
N ILE A 469 24.58 -3.19 -3.45
CA ILE A 469 23.92 -4.50 -3.59
C ILE A 469 24.91 -5.53 -4.13
N LEU A 470 25.67 -5.20 -5.18
CA LEU A 470 26.72 -6.06 -5.72
C LEU A 470 27.78 -6.41 -4.68
N ARG A 471 28.24 -5.44 -3.88
CA ARG A 471 29.20 -5.69 -2.77
C ARG A 471 28.61 -6.63 -1.71
N VAL A 472 27.35 -6.46 -1.33
CA VAL A 472 26.65 -7.33 -0.37
C VAL A 472 26.55 -8.75 -0.91
N ARG A 473 26.15 -8.91 -2.18
CA ARG A 473 26.07 -10.21 -2.85
C ARG A 473 27.44 -10.90 -2.91
N GLN A 474 28.49 -10.18 -3.29
CA GLN A 474 29.87 -10.69 -3.31
C GLN A 474 30.35 -11.15 -1.92
N ARG A 475 30.06 -10.38 -0.86
CA ARG A 475 30.38 -10.77 0.52
C ARG A 475 29.63 -12.03 0.94
N LYS A 476 28.35 -12.16 0.58
CA LYS A 476 27.53 -13.34 0.88
C LYS A 476 28.09 -14.58 0.18
N GLU A 477 28.39 -14.50 -1.12
CA GLU A 477 28.98 -15.59 -1.89
C GLU A 477 30.37 -16.00 -1.35
N PHE A 478 31.21 -15.03 -1.00
CA PHE A 478 32.51 -15.29 -0.38
C PHE A 478 32.36 -16.02 0.96
N ARG A 479 31.47 -15.55 1.85
CA ARG A 479 31.24 -16.16 3.16
C ARG A 479 30.73 -17.60 3.04
N THR A 480 29.80 -17.86 2.11
CA THR A 480 29.30 -19.21 1.85
C THR A 480 30.43 -20.13 1.37
N LYS A 481 31.27 -19.68 0.42
CA LYS A 481 32.42 -20.47 -0.05
C LYS A 481 33.45 -20.70 1.07
N LEU A 482 33.75 -19.69 1.88
CA LEU A 482 34.68 -19.80 3.00
C LEU A 482 34.20 -20.82 4.04
N GLY A 483 32.90 -20.83 4.35
CA GLY A 483 32.28 -21.81 5.24
C GLY A 483 32.39 -23.26 4.76
N ILE A 484 32.53 -23.48 3.45
CA ILE A 484 32.76 -24.80 2.85
C ILE A 484 34.27 -25.11 2.81
N TYR A 485 35.09 -24.16 2.38
CA TYR A 485 36.53 -24.37 2.17
C TYR A 485 37.32 -24.48 3.47
N TYR A 486 36.91 -23.78 4.52
CA TYR A 486 37.64 -23.79 5.79
C TYR A 486 37.60 -25.16 6.51
N PRO A 487 36.44 -25.83 6.67
CA PRO A 487 36.40 -27.21 7.19
C PRO A 487 37.16 -28.20 6.31
N LEU A 488 37.08 -28.07 4.98
CA LEU A 488 37.84 -28.93 4.06
C LEU A 488 39.36 -28.73 4.20
N ALA A 489 39.82 -27.50 4.45
CA ALA A 489 41.23 -27.24 4.73
C ALA A 489 41.68 -27.80 6.08
N GLN A 490 40.79 -27.82 7.09
CA GLN A 490 41.06 -28.50 8.37
C GLN A 490 41.18 -30.01 8.19
N GLN A 491 40.26 -30.62 7.44
CA GLN A 491 40.30 -32.05 7.15
C GLN A 491 41.57 -32.41 6.37
N LEU A 492 41.94 -31.60 5.37
CA LEU A 492 43.17 -31.80 4.60
C LEU A 492 44.42 -31.82 5.50
N GLU A 493 44.48 -30.95 6.50
CA GLU A 493 45.60 -30.91 7.45
C GLU A 493 45.63 -32.15 8.35
N LEU A 494 44.48 -32.66 8.78
CA LEU A 494 44.37 -33.90 9.56
C LEU A 494 44.78 -35.11 8.73
N ASP A 495 44.26 -35.24 7.50
CA ASP A 495 44.61 -36.32 6.57
C ASP A 495 46.12 -36.34 6.27
N LEU A 496 46.77 -35.17 6.18
CA LEU A 496 48.22 -35.07 5.98
C LEU A 496 49.02 -35.50 7.21
N ARG A 497 48.55 -35.15 8.42
CA ARG A 497 49.20 -35.59 9.67
C ARG A 497 49.11 -37.10 9.86
N GLU A 498 47.98 -37.71 9.49
CA GLU A 498 47.83 -39.16 9.53
C GLU A 498 48.90 -39.86 8.68
N ILE A 499 49.14 -39.39 7.45
CA ILE A 499 50.22 -39.91 6.60
C ILE A 499 51.60 -39.65 7.21
N GLU A 500 51.85 -38.46 7.78
CA GLU A 500 53.11 -38.15 8.47
C GLU A 500 53.37 -39.11 9.65
N GLU A 501 52.35 -39.44 10.44
CA GLU A 501 52.42 -40.36 11.58
C GLU A 501 52.63 -41.82 11.12
N GLU A 502 51.86 -42.27 10.12
CA GLU A 502 52.02 -43.60 9.51
C GLU A 502 53.45 -43.80 8.99
N MET A 503 54.01 -42.80 8.29
CA MET A 503 55.39 -42.81 7.80
C MET A 503 56.46 -42.78 8.91
N ALA A 504 56.15 -42.20 10.07
CA ALA A 504 57.08 -42.13 11.20
C ALA A 504 57.11 -43.43 12.03
N LEU A 505 55.96 -44.11 12.16
CA LEU A 505 55.83 -45.41 12.83
C LEU A 505 56.47 -46.54 12.01
N SER A 506 56.46 -46.42 10.69
CA SER A 506 57.04 -47.37 9.74
C SER A 506 58.56 -47.23 9.62
N ASN A 507 59.31 -47.49 10.70
CA ASN A 507 60.74 -47.18 10.76
C ASN A 507 61.63 -48.02 9.82
N GLN A 508 61.07 -49.04 9.14
CA GLN A 508 61.71 -49.85 8.09
C GLN A 508 60.62 -50.52 7.21
N VAL A 509 60.03 -49.79 6.26
CA VAL A 509 59.13 -50.42 5.28
C VAL A 509 59.85 -50.50 3.93
N ASP A 510 60.26 -51.72 3.57
CA ASP A 510 60.77 -52.09 2.25
C ASP A 510 59.66 -52.60 1.32
N GLU A 511 58.39 -52.56 1.76
CA GLU A 511 57.26 -52.99 0.94
C GLU A 511 56.83 -51.88 -0.04
N GLU A 512 57.15 -52.12 -1.31
CA GLU A 512 56.77 -51.26 -2.46
C GLU A 512 55.27 -50.88 -2.45
N ARG A 513 54.40 -51.82 -2.05
CA ARG A 513 52.94 -51.61 -2.01
C ARG A 513 52.49 -50.50 -1.07
N ILE A 514 53.11 -50.37 0.10
CA ILE A 514 52.74 -49.38 1.12
C ILE A 514 53.19 -47.97 0.67
N LEU A 515 54.38 -47.88 0.08
CA LEU A 515 54.89 -46.60 -0.44
C LEU A 515 54.09 -46.09 -1.64
N LEU A 516 53.61 -47.00 -2.49
CA LEU A 516 52.70 -46.64 -3.59
C LEU A 516 51.34 -46.15 -3.08
N ASP A 517 50.78 -46.79 -2.04
CA ASP A 517 49.51 -46.36 -1.41
C ASP A 517 49.62 -44.95 -0.79
N TRP A 518 50.66 -44.68 -0.01
CA TRP A 518 50.90 -43.33 0.55
C TRP A 518 51.09 -42.28 -0.54
N GLN A 519 51.75 -42.65 -1.64
CA GLN A 519 51.93 -41.73 -2.75
C GLN A 519 50.61 -41.41 -3.47
N ASP A 520 49.72 -42.38 -3.63
CA ASP A 520 48.41 -42.17 -4.22
C ASP A 520 47.51 -41.33 -3.29
N ARG A 521 47.48 -41.64 -1.99
CA ARG A 521 46.82 -40.80 -0.97
C ARG A 521 47.35 -39.37 -0.98
N LEU A 522 48.67 -39.18 -1.05
CA LEU A 522 49.29 -37.85 -1.09
C LEU A 522 48.90 -37.07 -2.37
N ASN A 523 48.82 -37.76 -3.51
CA ASN A 523 48.37 -37.16 -4.76
C ASN A 523 46.89 -36.73 -4.67
N ASP A 524 46.03 -37.52 -4.05
CA ASP A 524 44.62 -37.16 -3.82
C ASP A 524 44.50 -35.94 -2.90
N LEU A 525 45.31 -35.85 -1.85
CA LEU A 525 45.36 -34.67 -0.98
C LEU A 525 45.89 -33.43 -1.72
N GLN A 526 46.88 -33.60 -2.60
CA GLN A 526 47.37 -32.53 -3.47
C GLN A 526 46.28 -32.05 -4.44
N ASN A 527 45.47 -32.96 -4.98
CA ASN A 527 44.32 -32.66 -5.82
C ASN A 527 43.26 -31.87 -5.04
N LYS A 528 42.85 -32.35 -3.86
CA LYS A 528 41.90 -31.64 -2.96
C LYS A 528 42.40 -30.23 -2.63
N LYS A 529 43.68 -30.07 -2.28
CA LYS A 529 44.29 -28.77 -2.00
C LYS A 529 44.17 -27.79 -3.17
N SER A 530 44.33 -28.26 -4.40
CA SER A 530 44.26 -27.40 -5.58
C SER A 530 42.84 -26.96 -5.96
N GLU A 531 41.81 -27.55 -5.34
CA GLU A 531 40.40 -27.12 -5.44
C GLU A 531 40.04 -26.06 -4.38
N LEU A 532 40.80 -25.99 -3.28
CA LEU A 532 40.64 -25.00 -2.20
C LEU A 532 41.30 -23.66 -2.54
N ARG A 533 40.92 -23.06 -3.67
CA ARG A 533 41.43 -21.74 -4.11
C ARG A 533 40.31 -20.79 -4.46
N PHE A 534 40.47 -19.54 -4.01
CA PHE A 534 39.64 -18.42 -4.45
C PHE A 534 40.25 -17.82 -5.74
N PRO A 535 39.48 -17.67 -6.84
CA PRO A 535 39.93 -16.98 -8.04
C PRO A 535 40.32 -15.52 -7.76
N SER A 536 41.27 -14.99 -8.52
CA SER A 536 41.69 -13.58 -8.45
C SER A 536 40.47 -12.65 -8.56
N GLY A 537 40.34 -11.68 -7.65
CA GLY A 537 39.22 -10.73 -7.62
C GLY A 537 37.93 -11.22 -6.92
N SER A 538 37.87 -12.49 -6.47
CA SER A 538 36.70 -13.03 -5.74
C SER A 538 36.72 -12.80 -4.22
N VAL A 539 37.84 -12.29 -3.70
CA VAL A 539 38.01 -11.97 -2.28
C VAL A 539 37.64 -10.49 -2.06
N PRO A 540 36.63 -10.18 -1.23
CA PRO A 540 36.28 -8.80 -0.93
C PRO A 540 37.41 -8.05 -0.23
N ARG A 541 37.59 -6.76 -0.56
CA ARG A 541 38.63 -5.90 0.04
C ARG A 541 38.53 -5.72 1.56
N SER A 542 37.30 -5.70 2.08
CA SER A 542 37.01 -5.62 3.51
C SER A 542 36.24 -6.86 3.94
N LEU A 543 36.93 -7.71 4.71
CA LEU A 543 36.51 -9.05 5.11
C LEU A 543 35.71 -9.05 6.43
N GLY A 544 35.69 -7.93 7.17
CA GLY A 544 34.94 -7.78 8.42
C GLY A 544 35.19 -8.94 9.39
N THR A 545 34.10 -9.56 9.87
CA THR A 545 34.15 -10.72 10.79
C THR A 545 34.76 -11.99 10.17
N SER A 546 34.77 -12.11 8.84
CA SER A 546 35.37 -13.25 8.14
C SER A 546 36.89 -13.11 7.93
N ALA A 547 37.51 -12.04 8.43
CA ALA A 547 38.94 -11.81 8.28
C ALA A 547 39.79 -12.87 9.02
N GLU A 548 39.42 -13.21 10.26
CA GLU A 548 40.15 -14.19 11.06
C GLU A 548 40.00 -15.61 10.49
N ASP A 549 38.77 -15.99 10.12
CA ASP A 549 38.49 -17.28 9.46
C ASP A 549 39.26 -17.43 8.15
N TYR A 550 39.32 -16.37 7.34
CA TYR A 550 40.07 -16.38 6.08
C TYR A 550 41.59 -16.48 6.31
N LYS A 551 42.11 -15.78 7.33
CA LYS A 551 43.52 -15.86 7.73
C LYS A 551 43.88 -17.29 8.19
N ASN A 552 43.04 -17.90 9.02
CA ASN A 552 43.21 -19.27 9.49
C ASN A 552 43.12 -20.28 8.34
N PHE A 553 42.14 -20.11 7.44
CA PHE A 553 42.05 -20.89 6.21
C PHE A 553 43.34 -20.82 5.39
N ARG A 554 43.88 -19.60 5.16
CA ARG A 554 45.11 -19.41 4.39
C ARG A 554 46.31 -20.06 5.06
N ALA A 555 46.42 -19.93 6.39
CA ALA A 555 47.47 -20.59 7.16
C ALA A 555 47.42 -22.11 7.00
N LYS A 556 46.22 -22.71 7.10
CA LYS A 556 46.03 -24.16 6.91
C LYS A 556 46.38 -24.64 5.50
N VAL A 557 45.94 -23.93 4.47
CA VAL A 557 46.28 -24.27 3.07
C VAL A 557 47.79 -24.15 2.83
N THR A 558 48.46 -23.19 3.46
CA THR A 558 49.92 -23.01 3.37
C THR A 558 50.65 -24.14 4.11
N SER A 559 50.24 -24.46 5.33
CA SER A 559 50.78 -25.60 6.09
C SER A 559 50.61 -26.92 5.35
N ALA A 560 49.45 -27.14 4.73
CA ALA A 560 49.19 -28.33 3.92
C ALA A 560 50.13 -28.39 2.69
N GLU A 561 50.42 -27.26 2.05
CA GLU A 561 51.37 -27.19 0.93
C GLU A 561 52.79 -27.58 1.35
N GLU A 562 53.23 -27.11 2.51
CA GLU A 562 54.54 -27.46 3.08
C GLU A 562 54.62 -28.94 3.46
N SER A 563 53.61 -29.48 4.13
CA SER A 563 53.52 -30.91 4.47
C SER A 563 53.49 -31.80 3.24
N ILE A 564 52.71 -31.46 2.21
CA ILE A 564 52.71 -32.19 0.93
C ILE A 564 54.10 -32.20 0.31
N GLY A 565 54.81 -31.05 0.30
CA GLY A 565 56.18 -30.96 -0.21
C GLY A 565 57.18 -31.84 0.55
N ARG A 566 57.09 -31.85 1.90
CA ARG A 566 57.94 -32.68 2.77
C ARG A 566 57.68 -34.18 2.57
N LEU A 567 56.42 -34.60 2.67
CA LEU A 567 56.00 -35.99 2.46
C LEU A 567 56.42 -36.51 1.08
N ARG A 568 56.20 -35.70 0.04
CA ARG A 568 56.57 -36.07 -1.34
C ARG A 568 58.07 -36.26 -1.49
N SER A 569 58.88 -35.41 -0.86
CA SER A 569 60.34 -35.53 -0.87
C SER A 569 60.79 -36.81 -0.15
N SER A 570 60.20 -37.10 1.02
CA SER A 570 60.47 -38.32 1.78
C SER A 570 60.12 -39.59 1.00
N LEU A 571 58.91 -39.66 0.44
CA LEU A 571 58.46 -40.78 -0.41
C LEU A 571 59.35 -40.99 -1.63
N THR A 572 59.79 -39.90 -2.27
CA THR A 572 60.69 -39.98 -3.45
C THR A 572 62.04 -40.59 -3.08
N ILE A 573 62.58 -40.28 -1.90
CA ILE A 573 63.83 -40.85 -1.40
C ILE A 573 63.64 -42.34 -1.07
N ALA A 574 62.55 -42.71 -0.41
CA ALA A 574 62.23 -44.09 -0.06
C ALA A 574 62.06 -44.98 -1.31
N LEU A 575 61.29 -44.52 -2.30
CA LEU A 575 61.07 -45.25 -3.56
C LEU A 575 62.35 -45.44 -4.39
N LYS A 576 63.27 -44.46 -4.36
CA LYS A 576 64.58 -44.59 -5.03
C LYS A 576 65.46 -45.67 -4.39
N LYS A 577 65.33 -45.94 -3.09
CA LYS A 577 66.11 -46.97 -2.39
C LYS A 577 65.66 -48.39 -2.74
N ILE A 578 64.37 -48.58 -2.96
CA ILE A 578 63.77 -49.90 -3.20
C ILE A 578 63.88 -50.34 -4.67
N ASN A 579 64.06 -49.40 -5.59
CA ASN A 579 64.19 -49.65 -7.04
C ASN A 579 63.04 -50.55 -7.58
N PRO A 580 61.82 -49.99 -7.74
CA PRO A 580 60.59 -50.75 -7.95
C PRO A 580 60.67 -51.72 -9.13
N ASP A 581 60.03 -52.89 -8.99
CA ASP A 581 60.15 -54.00 -9.95
C ASP A 581 59.56 -53.67 -11.34
N SER A 582 58.66 -52.68 -11.43
CA SER A 582 58.11 -52.18 -12.70
C SER A 582 58.01 -50.64 -12.77
N PRO A 583 59.12 -49.94 -13.09
CA PRO A 583 59.12 -48.48 -13.22
C PRO A 583 58.22 -47.96 -14.35
N ARG A 584 58.03 -48.79 -15.40
CA ARG A 584 57.24 -48.43 -16.58
C ARG A 584 55.74 -48.43 -16.28
N ASP A 585 55.24 -49.44 -15.57
CA ASP A 585 53.80 -49.55 -15.28
C ASP A 585 53.36 -48.47 -14.27
N ILE A 586 54.22 -48.13 -13.30
CA ILE A 586 53.99 -47.03 -12.36
C ILE A 586 53.93 -45.68 -13.11
N ALA A 587 54.83 -45.43 -14.06
CA ALA A 587 54.82 -44.20 -14.86
C ALA A 587 53.56 -44.08 -15.74
N ILE A 588 53.11 -45.18 -16.35
CA ILE A 588 51.89 -45.23 -17.17
C ILE A 588 50.65 -45.00 -16.31
N SER A 589 50.53 -45.69 -15.18
CA SER A 589 49.41 -45.52 -14.24
C SER A 589 49.30 -44.06 -13.75
N ARG A 590 50.43 -43.44 -13.37
CA ARG A 590 50.44 -42.03 -12.95
C ARG A 590 50.09 -41.06 -14.05
N HIS A 591 50.60 -41.31 -15.26
CA HIS A 591 50.23 -40.49 -16.42
C HIS A 591 48.71 -40.54 -16.62
N GLN A 592 48.10 -41.73 -16.56
CA GLN A 592 46.66 -41.90 -16.68
C GLN A 592 45.87 -41.25 -15.54
N SER A 593 46.32 -41.35 -14.29
CA SER A 593 45.68 -40.71 -13.14
C SER A 593 45.73 -39.18 -13.21
N HIS A 594 46.89 -38.59 -13.51
CA HIS A 594 47.02 -37.14 -13.68
C HIS A 594 46.23 -36.62 -14.89
N ALA A 595 46.29 -37.33 -16.02
CA ALA A 595 45.49 -36.99 -17.19
C ALA A 595 43.99 -37.03 -16.88
N SER A 596 43.50 -38.07 -16.21
CA SER A 596 42.08 -38.21 -15.84
C SER A 596 41.63 -37.09 -14.89
N TYR A 597 42.45 -36.72 -13.90
CA TYR A 597 42.16 -35.61 -12.99
C TYR A 597 42.04 -34.27 -13.73
N LEU A 598 43.04 -33.94 -14.57
CA LEU A 598 43.06 -32.69 -15.33
C LEU A 598 41.90 -32.62 -16.33
N GLN A 599 41.66 -33.70 -17.08
CA GLN A 599 40.53 -33.79 -18.01
C GLN A 599 39.19 -33.64 -17.28
N GLY A 600 39.03 -34.28 -16.12
CA GLY A 600 37.85 -34.15 -15.27
C GLY A 600 37.62 -32.72 -14.78
N ARG A 601 38.68 -32.00 -14.41
CA ARG A 601 38.60 -30.57 -14.04
C ARG A 601 38.24 -29.67 -15.22
N VAL A 602 38.90 -29.84 -16.36
CA VAL A 602 38.58 -29.10 -17.58
C VAL A 602 37.12 -29.32 -17.97
N ARG A 603 36.64 -30.57 -17.88
CA ARG A 603 35.23 -30.89 -18.13
C ARG A 603 34.29 -30.21 -17.14
N ARG A 604 34.59 -30.21 -15.83
CA ARG A 604 33.79 -29.50 -14.80
C ARG A 604 33.73 -28.00 -15.06
N TRP A 605 34.87 -27.36 -15.33
CA TRP A 605 34.92 -25.94 -15.66
C TRP A 605 34.17 -25.63 -16.95
N GLY A 606 34.37 -26.43 -18.00
CA GLY A 606 33.65 -26.30 -19.27
C GLY A 606 32.14 -26.46 -19.10
N ASN A 607 31.69 -27.43 -18.31
CA ASN A 607 30.27 -27.62 -18.01
C ASN A 607 29.69 -26.44 -17.21
N THR A 608 30.44 -25.91 -16.25
CA THR A 608 30.01 -24.74 -15.46
C THR A 608 29.90 -23.50 -16.34
N ALA A 609 30.90 -23.23 -17.19
CA ALA A 609 30.87 -22.12 -18.13
C ALA A 609 29.71 -22.26 -19.13
N LYS A 610 29.51 -23.45 -19.69
CA LYS A 610 28.36 -23.75 -20.58
C LYS A 610 27.03 -23.52 -19.88
N LYS A 611 26.89 -23.97 -18.64
CA LYS A 611 25.67 -23.76 -17.85
C LYS A 611 25.38 -22.28 -17.66
N LEU A 612 26.38 -21.47 -17.30
CA LEU A 612 26.21 -20.02 -17.11
C LEU A 612 25.82 -19.32 -18.42
N ILE A 613 26.44 -19.70 -19.55
CA ILE A 613 26.07 -19.18 -20.88
C ILE A 613 24.63 -19.57 -21.21
N GLN A 614 24.23 -20.83 -20.96
CA GLN A 614 22.86 -21.29 -21.19
C GLN A 614 21.84 -20.52 -20.34
N GLU A 615 22.15 -20.25 -19.06
CA GLU A 615 21.30 -19.45 -18.18
C GLU A 615 21.12 -18.02 -18.72
N GLU A 616 22.17 -17.39 -19.22
CA GLU A 616 22.08 -16.05 -19.82
C GLU A 616 21.36 -16.06 -21.18
N MET A 617 21.55 -17.11 -21.99
CA MET A 617 20.76 -17.28 -23.23
C MET A 617 19.26 -17.37 -22.94
N VAL A 618 18.85 -18.17 -21.95
CA VAL A 618 17.44 -18.26 -21.54
C VAL A 618 16.93 -16.92 -21.02
N ARG A 619 17.76 -16.14 -20.34
CA ARG A 619 17.40 -14.80 -19.87
C ARG A 619 17.18 -13.83 -21.03
N LEU A 620 18.08 -13.85 -22.02
CA LEU A 620 17.96 -13.05 -23.24
C LEU A 620 16.71 -13.44 -24.03
N GLU A 621 16.42 -14.74 -24.17
CA GLU A 621 15.19 -15.23 -24.82
C GLU A 621 13.93 -14.68 -24.14
N LYS A 622 13.88 -14.70 -22.80
CA LYS A 622 12.75 -14.11 -22.06
C LYS A 622 12.62 -12.61 -22.31
N LEU A 623 13.72 -11.88 -22.30
CA LEU A 623 13.74 -10.45 -22.58
C LEU A 623 13.24 -10.14 -23.99
N VAL A 624 13.66 -10.92 -24.99
CA VAL A 624 13.18 -10.78 -26.37
C VAL A 624 11.67 -11.03 -26.47
N VAL A 625 11.15 -12.06 -25.81
CA VAL A 625 9.71 -12.34 -25.77
C VAL A 625 8.93 -11.20 -25.12
N GLU A 626 9.41 -10.69 -23.98
CA GLU A 626 8.82 -9.57 -23.26
C GLU A 626 8.74 -8.33 -24.17
N LYS A 627 9.87 -7.93 -24.77
CA LYS A 627 9.97 -6.76 -25.66
C LYS A 627 9.15 -6.88 -26.93
N ASN A 628 9.07 -8.07 -27.54
CA ASN A 628 8.20 -8.31 -28.71
C ASN A 628 6.72 -8.12 -28.40
N SER A 629 6.28 -8.39 -27.16
CA SER A 629 4.87 -8.27 -26.77
C SER A 629 4.47 -6.85 -26.33
N GLU A 630 5.45 -6.00 -26.01
CA GLU A 630 5.26 -4.71 -25.36
C GLU A 630 4.48 -3.72 -26.25
N PHE A 631 4.85 -3.58 -27.52
CA PHE A 631 4.14 -2.68 -28.45
C PHE A 631 2.67 -3.06 -28.61
N HIS A 632 2.38 -4.36 -28.76
CA HIS A 632 1.01 -4.85 -28.90
C HIS A 632 0.19 -4.60 -27.62
N SER A 633 0.78 -4.84 -26.46
CA SER A 633 0.14 -4.59 -25.16
C SER A 633 -0.25 -3.13 -24.98
N ILE A 634 0.63 -2.20 -25.38
CA ILE A 634 0.40 -0.76 -25.27
C ILE A 634 -0.61 -0.25 -26.30
N CYS A 635 -0.57 -0.77 -27.54
CA CYS A 635 -1.44 -0.29 -28.61
C CYS A 635 -2.84 -0.89 -28.58
N LYS A 636 -3.03 -2.06 -27.95
CA LYS A 636 -4.31 -2.76 -27.94
C LYS A 636 -5.47 -1.94 -27.32
N PRO A 637 -5.32 -1.30 -26.14
CA PRO A 637 -6.36 -0.46 -25.58
C PRO A 637 -6.76 0.71 -26.50
N GLU A 638 -5.78 1.30 -27.18
CA GLU A 638 -6.03 2.37 -28.15
C GLU A 638 -6.74 1.83 -29.40
N MET A 639 -6.29 0.69 -29.95
CA MET A 639 -7.00 0.04 -31.05
C MET A 639 -8.47 -0.26 -30.69
N ASP A 640 -8.74 -0.73 -29.48
CA ASP A 640 -10.10 -0.99 -29.00
C ASP A 640 -10.92 0.32 -28.90
N ALA A 641 -10.33 1.42 -28.41
CA ALA A 641 -10.97 2.74 -28.37
C ALA A 641 -11.28 3.30 -29.77
N PHE A 642 -10.39 3.05 -30.76
CA PHE A 642 -10.65 3.42 -32.16
C PHE A 642 -11.80 2.62 -32.77
N LEU A 643 -11.85 1.31 -32.51
CA LEU A 643 -12.93 0.44 -32.99
C LEU A 643 -14.29 0.82 -32.39
N LEU A 644 -14.31 1.40 -31.19
CA LEU A 644 -15.51 1.94 -30.55
C LEU A 644 -15.88 3.35 -31.03
N GLY A 645 -15.08 3.95 -31.92
CA GLY A 645 -15.31 5.29 -32.47
C GLY A 645 -14.96 6.43 -31.52
N GLU A 646 -14.19 6.16 -30.46
CA GLU A 646 -13.84 7.13 -29.40
C GLU A 646 -12.64 8.00 -29.79
N GLN A 647 -11.87 7.59 -30.81
CA GLN A 647 -10.72 8.34 -31.32
C GLN A 647 -10.64 8.37 -32.85
N SER A 648 -9.93 9.36 -33.39
CA SER A 648 -9.69 9.48 -34.82
C SER A 648 -8.59 8.54 -35.29
N LEU A 649 -8.59 8.20 -36.57
CA LEU A 649 -7.52 7.40 -37.17
C LEU A 649 -6.16 8.12 -37.11
N GLU A 650 -6.17 9.44 -37.24
CA GLU A 650 -4.97 10.29 -37.22
C GLU A 650 -4.31 10.26 -35.85
N ASP A 651 -5.11 10.37 -34.78
CA ASP A 651 -4.63 10.30 -33.39
C ASP A 651 -4.06 8.91 -33.05
N LEU A 652 -4.71 7.84 -33.51
CA LEU A 652 -4.24 6.47 -33.31
C LEU A 652 -2.89 6.24 -34.03
N ILE A 653 -2.75 6.72 -35.26
CA ILE A 653 -1.50 6.61 -36.02
C ILE A 653 -0.38 7.38 -35.31
N ASP A 654 -0.62 8.63 -34.91
CA ASP A 654 0.35 9.45 -34.17
C ASP A 654 0.78 8.79 -32.85
N PHE A 655 -0.16 8.18 -32.12
CA PHE A 655 0.13 7.43 -30.91
C PHE A 655 1.03 6.23 -31.21
N MET A 656 0.67 5.41 -32.20
CA MET A 656 1.45 4.23 -32.58
C MET A 656 2.86 4.59 -33.04
N GLU A 657 3.02 5.67 -33.83
CA GLU A 657 4.33 6.14 -34.27
C GLU A 657 5.21 6.58 -33.10
N LYS A 658 4.67 7.37 -32.17
CA LYS A 658 5.40 7.79 -30.95
C LYS A 658 5.79 6.62 -30.06
N GLN A 659 4.88 5.65 -29.86
CA GLN A 659 5.20 4.46 -29.07
C GLN A 659 6.25 3.59 -29.77
N ARG A 660 6.18 3.47 -31.11
CA ARG A 660 7.19 2.77 -31.90
C ARG A 660 8.56 3.40 -31.73
N GLU A 661 8.68 4.72 -31.90
CA GLU A 661 9.96 5.43 -31.77
C GLU A 661 10.54 5.33 -30.37
N ARG A 662 9.70 5.49 -29.33
CA ARG A 662 10.14 5.33 -27.93
C ARG A 662 10.66 3.92 -27.67
N LEU A 663 9.92 2.89 -28.07
CA LEU A 663 10.33 1.50 -27.86
C LEU A 663 11.54 1.12 -28.72
N ASP A 664 11.69 1.69 -29.92
CA ASP A 664 12.85 1.45 -30.78
C ASP A 664 14.13 2.00 -30.15
N LEU A 665 14.10 3.23 -29.61
CA LEU A 665 15.22 3.80 -28.86
C LEU A 665 15.56 2.98 -27.61
N GLU A 666 14.57 2.65 -26.79
CA GLU A 666 14.77 1.84 -25.58
C GLU A 666 15.33 0.44 -25.91
N ASN A 667 14.78 -0.23 -26.92
CA ASN A 667 15.25 -1.55 -27.35
C ASN A 667 16.64 -1.47 -27.97
N SER A 668 16.93 -0.45 -28.77
CA SER A 668 18.24 -0.21 -29.35
C SER A 668 19.29 -0.08 -28.25
N ASP A 669 19.06 0.76 -27.23
CA ASP A 669 20.01 0.93 -26.13
C ASP A 669 20.26 -0.38 -25.37
N ILE A 670 19.19 -1.14 -25.08
CA ILE A 670 19.30 -2.41 -24.36
C ILE A 670 20.07 -3.45 -25.19
N PHE A 671 19.65 -3.67 -26.44
CA PHE A 671 20.22 -4.72 -27.28
C PHE A 671 21.59 -4.33 -27.85
N ALA A 672 21.87 -3.06 -28.13
CA ALA A 672 23.21 -2.59 -28.49
C ALA A 672 24.20 -2.87 -27.37
N GLY A 673 23.85 -2.59 -26.11
CA GLY A 673 24.70 -2.95 -24.97
C GLY A 673 24.97 -4.46 -24.87
N TYR A 674 23.97 -5.29 -25.12
CA TYR A 674 24.14 -6.76 -25.20
C TYR A 674 25.01 -7.18 -26.38
N ILE A 675 24.83 -6.58 -27.56
CA ILE A 675 25.61 -6.88 -28.77
C ILE A 675 27.06 -6.46 -28.56
N ASP A 676 27.33 -5.22 -28.15
CA ASP A 676 28.67 -4.69 -27.92
C ASP A 676 29.44 -5.54 -26.89
N THR A 677 28.78 -5.96 -25.81
CA THR A 677 29.41 -6.84 -24.81
C THR A 677 29.70 -8.24 -25.36
N LEU A 678 28.81 -8.81 -26.16
CA LEU A 678 29.02 -10.11 -26.80
C LEU A 678 30.05 -10.04 -27.94
N GLU A 679 30.10 -8.95 -28.70
CA GLU A 679 31.12 -8.69 -29.72
C GLU A 679 32.48 -8.50 -29.07
N LEU A 680 32.56 -7.76 -27.97
CA LEU A 680 33.79 -7.66 -27.19
C LEU A 680 34.24 -9.01 -26.63
N MET A 681 33.30 -9.88 -26.23
CA MET A 681 33.61 -11.27 -25.84
C MET A 681 34.01 -12.17 -27.02
N LYS A 682 33.52 -11.87 -28.23
CA LYS A 682 33.78 -12.64 -29.47
C LYS A 682 35.14 -12.27 -30.08
N ASP A 683 35.48 -10.99 -30.09
CA ASP A 683 36.68 -10.46 -30.76
C ASP A 683 37.92 -10.43 -29.83
N SER A 684 37.73 -10.51 -28.51
CA SER A 684 38.86 -10.67 -27.58
C SER A 684 39.37 -12.11 -27.57
N VAL A 685 40.54 -12.33 -28.17
CA VAL A 685 41.27 -13.62 -28.21
C VAL A 685 41.70 -14.13 -26.81
N GLY A 686 41.32 -13.47 -25.71
CA GLY A 686 41.51 -13.97 -24.36
C GLY A 686 40.57 -13.33 -23.35
N LEU A 687 39.41 -13.95 -23.09
CA LEU A 687 38.53 -13.61 -21.96
C LEU A 687 39.25 -13.52 -20.61
N SER A 688 40.37 -14.23 -20.45
CA SER A 688 41.24 -14.17 -19.27
C SER A 688 41.95 -12.81 -19.11
N GLU A 689 42.33 -12.14 -20.20
CA GLU A 689 43.07 -10.88 -20.17
C GLU A 689 42.14 -9.69 -19.90
N VAL A 690 40.94 -9.69 -20.47
CA VAL A 690 39.87 -8.71 -20.19
C VAL A 690 39.41 -8.79 -18.72
N ALA A 691 39.29 -10.00 -18.17
CA ALA A 691 38.97 -10.20 -16.76
C ALA A 691 40.05 -9.64 -15.82
N LEU A 692 41.33 -9.74 -16.20
CA LEU A 692 42.44 -9.18 -15.42
C LEU A 692 42.49 -7.64 -15.50
N TYR A 693 42.23 -7.07 -16.68
CA TYR A 693 42.23 -5.62 -16.90
C TYR A 693 41.08 -4.92 -16.16
N SER A 694 39.86 -5.47 -16.23
CA SER A 694 38.69 -4.94 -15.52
C SER A 694 38.82 -4.98 -13.99
N VAL A 695 39.51 -5.99 -13.44
CA VAL A 695 39.83 -6.05 -12.00
C VAL A 695 40.80 -4.94 -11.62
N ALA A 696 41.82 -4.68 -12.45
CA ALA A 696 42.83 -3.65 -12.17
C ALA A 696 42.24 -2.22 -12.19
N GLU A 697 41.36 -1.89 -13.14
CA GLU A 697 40.66 -0.59 -13.14
C GLU A 697 39.74 -0.43 -11.92
N LYS A 698 38.97 -1.49 -11.61
CA LYS A 698 38.11 -1.53 -10.43
C LYS A 698 38.91 -1.27 -9.16
N GLU A 699 40.14 -1.78 -9.09
CA GLU A 699 41.00 -1.61 -7.92
C GLU A 699 41.47 -0.16 -7.71
N LYS A 700 41.73 0.58 -8.79
CA LYS A 700 42.15 1.98 -8.76
C LYS A 700 40.99 2.90 -8.35
N ALA A 701 39.82 2.73 -8.97
CA ALA A 701 38.62 3.53 -8.68
C ALA A 701 38.12 3.35 -7.22
N THR A 702 38.20 2.14 -6.66
CA THR A 702 37.81 1.92 -5.26
C THR A 702 38.83 2.43 -4.24
N GLY A 703 40.07 2.73 -4.64
CA GLY A 703 41.08 3.36 -3.77
C GLY A 703 40.74 4.81 -3.46
N GLU A 704 40.38 5.58 -4.49
CA GLU A 704 40.00 7.00 -4.39
C GLU A 704 38.65 7.17 -3.64
N LEU A 705 37.71 6.25 -3.84
CA LEU A 705 36.40 6.23 -3.18
C LEU A 705 36.47 5.98 -1.66
N ASN A 706 37.46 5.20 -1.19
CA ASN A 706 37.59 4.88 0.24
C ASN A 706 38.11 6.06 1.07
N GLN A 707 38.93 6.95 0.50
CA GLN A 707 39.35 8.19 1.15
C GLN A 707 38.18 9.16 1.36
N ILE A 708 37.25 9.21 0.40
CA ILE A 708 36.02 10.00 0.50
C ILE A 708 35.06 9.37 1.53
N HIS A 709 34.96 8.03 1.56
CA HIS A 709 34.10 7.31 2.51
C HIS A 709 34.54 7.43 3.97
N SER A 710 35.83 7.54 4.28
CA SER A 710 36.29 7.71 5.68
C SER A 710 35.88 9.06 6.26
N LEU A 711 35.81 10.10 5.44
CA LEU A 711 35.29 11.42 5.83
C LEU A 711 33.75 11.40 5.94
N ALA A 712 33.07 10.70 5.03
CA ALA A 712 31.62 10.54 5.07
C ALA A 712 31.10 9.69 6.24
N GLN A 713 31.85 8.64 6.64
CA GLN A 713 31.49 7.77 7.77
C GLN A 713 31.48 8.51 9.11
N LEU A 714 32.33 9.52 9.29
CA LEU A 714 32.30 10.38 10.46
C LEU A 714 31.01 11.24 10.51
N GLY A 715 30.53 11.73 9.36
CA GLY A 715 29.25 12.44 9.27
C GLY A 715 28.02 11.54 9.48
N VAL A 716 28.01 10.36 8.86
CA VAL A 716 26.89 9.39 9.00
C VAL A 716 26.78 8.84 10.42
N THR A 717 27.89 8.69 11.13
CA THR A 717 27.87 8.26 12.54
C THR A 717 27.22 9.32 13.44
N VAL A 718 27.48 10.61 13.18
CA VAL A 718 26.83 11.73 13.87
C VAL A 718 25.34 11.82 13.49
N GLU A 719 24.98 11.42 12.27
CA GLU A 719 23.60 11.42 11.75
C GLU A 719 22.74 10.28 12.31
N ILE A 720 23.27 9.06 12.38
CA ILE A 720 22.59 7.90 12.99
C ILE A 720 22.37 8.15 14.48
N VAL A 721 23.38 8.66 15.19
CA VAL A 721 23.23 9.01 16.60
C VAL A 721 22.22 10.15 16.79
N SER A 722 22.11 11.11 15.87
CA SER A 722 21.06 12.14 15.94
C SER A 722 19.66 11.53 15.73
N HIS A 723 19.49 10.66 14.74
CA HIS A 723 18.20 10.05 14.41
C HIS A 723 17.68 9.09 15.48
N GLU A 724 18.57 8.32 16.14
CA GLU A 724 18.19 7.49 17.28
C GLU A 724 17.82 8.33 18.51
N MET A 725 18.46 9.49 18.70
CA MET A 725 18.18 10.38 19.83
C MET A 725 16.88 11.17 19.63
N ASP A 726 16.57 11.59 18.40
CA ASP A 726 15.29 12.22 18.04
C ASP A 726 14.11 11.23 18.26
N GLY A 727 14.33 9.94 17.97
CA GLY A 727 13.34 8.88 18.26
C GLY A 727 13.12 8.66 19.76
N LEU A 728 14.18 8.76 20.57
CA LEU A 728 14.08 8.71 22.03
C LEU A 728 13.39 9.96 22.60
N GLU A 729 13.65 11.15 22.05
CA GLU A 729 12.96 12.39 22.41
C GLU A 729 11.45 12.31 22.13
N THR A 730 11.08 11.76 20.97
CA THR A 730 9.69 11.56 20.57
C THR A 730 8.99 10.56 21.52
N SER A 731 9.66 9.45 21.85
CA SER A 731 9.13 8.45 22.78
C SER A 731 8.94 8.99 24.20
N ILE A 732 9.86 9.84 24.68
CA ILE A 732 9.76 10.49 25.99
C ILE A 732 8.63 11.53 25.98
N SER A 733 8.47 12.28 24.88
CA SER A 733 7.38 13.26 24.73
C SER A 733 6.00 12.58 24.66
N ASP A 734 5.87 11.49 23.92
CA ASP A 734 4.63 10.71 23.84
C ASP A 734 4.24 10.08 25.19
N ALA A 735 5.23 9.58 25.93
CA ALA A 735 5.03 9.07 27.28
C ALA A 735 4.56 10.17 28.25
N LEU A 736 5.04 11.41 28.10
CA LEU A 736 4.61 12.56 28.91
C LEU A 736 3.20 13.06 28.53
N VAL A 737 2.78 12.94 27.27
CA VAL A 737 1.45 13.38 26.80
C VAL A 737 0.36 12.35 27.12
N THR A 738 0.67 11.06 27.08
CA THR A 738 -0.27 9.97 27.39
C THR A 738 -0.54 9.75 28.88
N MET A 739 0.19 10.45 29.76
CA MET A 739 -0.06 10.36 31.20
C MET A 739 -1.46 10.88 31.59
N PRO A 740 -2.11 10.27 32.60
CA PRO A 740 -3.39 10.76 33.13
C PRO A 740 -3.33 12.22 33.58
N SER A 741 -4.44 12.94 33.42
CA SER A 741 -4.57 14.37 33.68
C SER A 741 -4.39 14.79 35.15
N SER A 742 -4.33 13.83 36.09
CA SER A 742 -3.93 14.05 37.48
C SER A 742 -2.41 14.22 37.66
N CYS A 743 -1.60 13.54 36.84
CA CYS A 743 -0.13 13.58 36.92
C CYS A 743 0.46 14.80 36.22
N GLN A 744 -0.15 15.25 35.12
CA GLN A 744 0.29 16.40 34.33
C GLN A 744 0.24 17.74 35.09
N LYS A 745 -0.50 17.81 36.21
CA LYS A 745 -0.62 19.02 37.05
C LYS A 745 0.42 19.11 38.18
N THR A 746 1.33 18.13 38.28
CA THR A 746 2.33 18.08 39.35
C THR A 746 3.57 18.91 39.00
N HIS A 747 4.22 19.50 40.01
CA HIS A 747 5.47 20.25 39.81
C HIS A 747 6.61 19.38 39.24
N GLN A 748 6.61 18.08 39.57
CA GLN A 748 7.59 17.10 39.08
C GLN A 748 7.47 16.87 37.56
N TYR A 749 6.25 16.96 37.01
CA TYR A 749 6.02 16.86 35.56
C TYR A 749 6.69 18.01 34.80
N GLU A 750 6.52 19.24 35.28
CA GLU A 750 7.14 20.43 34.66
C GLU A 750 8.67 20.37 34.71
N ILE A 751 9.26 19.87 35.80
CA ILE A 751 10.73 19.69 35.91
C ILE A 751 11.25 18.69 34.87
N ILE A 752 10.57 17.56 34.68
CA ILE A 752 10.97 16.53 33.71
C ILE A 752 10.83 17.05 32.27
N LYS A 753 9.76 17.80 32.00
CA LYS A 753 9.51 18.46 30.71
C LYS A 753 10.55 19.53 30.38
N ASP A 754 10.96 20.34 31.36
CA ASP A 754 12.00 21.35 31.16
C ASP A 754 13.40 20.73 31.00
N ALA A 755 13.71 19.67 31.75
CA ALA A 755 14.98 18.96 31.63
C ALA A 755 15.15 18.27 30.26
N THR A 756 14.08 17.66 29.74
CA THR A 756 14.06 17.05 28.40
C THR A 756 14.23 18.10 27.31
N LYS A 757 13.60 19.26 27.46
CA LYS A 757 13.78 20.40 26.54
C LYS A 757 15.22 20.95 26.54
N GLN A 758 15.87 21.07 27.70
CA GLN A 758 17.26 21.53 27.77
C GLN A 758 18.28 20.56 27.16
N ILE A 759 18.00 19.25 27.24
CA ILE A 759 18.82 18.22 26.58
C ILE A 759 18.71 18.38 25.05
N SER A 760 17.48 18.57 24.54
CA SER A 760 17.22 18.83 23.12
C SER A 760 17.99 20.07 22.60
N ASP A 761 17.94 21.18 23.34
CA ASP A 761 18.64 22.42 22.96
C ASP A 761 20.17 22.27 22.95
N ARG A 762 20.76 21.50 23.86
CA ARG A 762 22.22 21.23 23.85
C ARG A 762 22.65 20.31 22.72
N LEU A 763 21.79 19.40 22.28
CA LEU A 763 22.07 18.48 21.19
C LEU A 763 22.06 19.17 19.82
N ARG A 764 21.24 20.23 19.65
CA ARG A 764 21.28 21.08 18.44
C ARG A 764 22.64 21.74 18.18
N PHE A 765 23.50 21.88 19.19
CA PHE A 765 24.86 22.41 19.03
C PHE A 765 25.78 21.53 18.15
N LEU A 766 25.46 20.25 17.97
CA LEU A 766 26.22 19.32 17.13
C LEU A 766 25.82 19.35 15.64
N ALA A 767 24.81 20.16 15.27
CA ALA A 767 24.31 20.30 13.91
C ALA A 767 25.35 20.69 12.82
N PRO A 768 26.41 21.48 13.09
CA PRO A 768 27.39 21.87 12.06
C PRO A 768 28.26 20.73 11.50
N LEU A 769 28.24 19.55 12.12
CA LEU A 769 28.98 18.36 11.67
C LEU A 769 28.17 17.46 10.72
N LYS A 770 26.92 17.85 10.39
CA LYS A 770 26.09 17.16 9.39
C LYS A 770 26.64 17.42 7.98
N LEU A 771 26.71 16.37 7.17
CA LEU A 771 27.26 16.42 5.80
C LEU A 771 26.27 16.97 4.76
N SER A 772 25.10 17.44 5.20
CA SER A 772 24.20 18.29 4.43
C SER A 772 24.54 19.75 4.70
N GLY A 773 25.05 20.44 3.69
CA GLY A 773 25.46 21.83 3.82
C GLY A 773 24.30 22.78 4.10
N ASP A 774 24.40 23.54 5.18
CA ASP A 774 24.18 24.98 5.16
C ASP A 774 25.46 25.63 5.71
N ARG A 775 26.35 26.05 4.80
CA ARG A 775 27.43 26.99 5.15
C ARG A 775 26.85 28.39 5.07
N GLN A 776 26.24 28.86 6.17
CA GLN A 776 26.04 30.29 6.35
C GLN A 776 27.41 30.95 6.51
N PHE A 777 27.82 31.72 5.51
CA PHE A 777 28.88 32.72 5.67
C PHE A 777 28.28 33.89 6.46
N GLU A 778 28.58 33.98 7.75
CA GLU A 778 28.48 35.25 8.46
C GLU A 778 29.63 36.15 7.98
N VAL A 779 29.27 37.27 7.33
CA VAL A 779 30.12 38.45 7.21
C VAL A 779 29.74 39.36 8.37
N LEU A 780 30.78 39.80 9.10
CA LEU A 780 30.83 40.75 10.22
C LEU A 780 29.65 41.72 10.38
#